data_AF-A0AAV6IDB5-F1
#
_entry.id   AF-A0AAV6IDB5-F1
#
_cell.length_a   1.000
_cell.length_b   1.000
_cell.length_c   1.000
_cell.angle_alpha   90.00
_cell.angle_beta   90.00
_cell.angle_gamma   90.00
#
_symmetry.space_group_name_H-M   'P 1'
#
loop_
_entity.id
_entity.type
_entity.pdbx_description
1 polymer ?
#
loop_
_entity_poly.entity_id
_entity_poly.type
_entity_poly.pdbx_seq_one_letter_code
_entity_poly.pdbx_strand_id
1 'polypeptide(L)'
;MEANSASKWCLLCLFLIWGIQLTQCSVTYDNKALIINGQKRILFSGSIHYPRSTPEMWEGLIQKAKDGGLDVIDTYVFWNLHEPSAGNVLSFFNFIFLNFFSLGFPVWLNYVPGISFRANNEPFKIAMQGFTQKIVQMMKDEKLFQSQGGPIILSQIENEYGPQSTNAGRAYMRWAVEMAVELGTGVPWVMCKQDDAPDPVINTCNGFYCDYFTPNKPYKPAMWTEAWTGWFTEFGGPIQQRPVEDLAFAVARFIQKGGSFVNYYMVSYQGGTNFGRTAGGPFITTSYDYDAPIDEYGLIRQPKYGHLKELHKAIKLCERALVSADPTITMLGGYEQAHVFSSKSGDCAAFLSNYHMQTAARVRFNNMYYDLPPWSISILPNCKNVVFNTAKVGVQTSKTQMLSTNAKLLSWETFSEDLSSANDDTDITTVGLLEQLNVTRDISDYLWYSTSVDISPSESFLRQGQHITLTVQSAGDALHVFANGHLSGSAFGSRENRKFTFTGKVNLHAGRNIISLLSVAVGLPNNGAHFETWNTGVQGPVVLHGVDKGKRDLSWQKWSYKVGLRGERMNLVSPIGVSSVGWMPESLFARSPQPLTWYKAYFNAPDAEEPLALDMGSMGKGQVWINGQNIGRYWTLSANGNCTQCSYSGTFRPRKCQLGCGEPTQRWGFPVWLHYVPGISFRTDNEPFKIAMQGFTQKIVQMMKDEKLFESQGGPIILSQIENEYGAVSKLFGNASLAYMRWAAEMAVELGTGVPWVMCKQDDAPDPVVGVKTSKTQMLPTDAKLLSWETFSEDLSSANDDTDITTVGLLEQLNVTRDISDYLWYTTCVDISASASFLRRGQRITLTVQSAGDALHVFVNGQLSGSAFGSREYKRFTFTGEVNLQAGPNIISLLSVAVGLPVGLKGERMNLVSPIGVSSVGWMPESLFARSPRPLTWYKAYFNAPEGDEPLALDMVSMGKGQVWINGQNIGRYWTLYANGNCTQCSYSGHYKPTNCQLGCGQPTQRWYHVPRSWLKPTHNQLVVFEELLGDVSRISLVKRSVTNS
;
A
#
# COMPACT_ATOMS: atom_id res chain seq x y z
N MET A 1 -8.93 60.07 41.09
CA MET A 1 -9.30 58.84 41.83
C MET A 1 -10.75 59.04 42.25
N GLU A 2 -11.71 58.17 41.95
CA GLU A 2 -11.68 56.88 41.23
C GLU A 2 -12.93 56.72 40.36
N ALA A 3 -12.78 56.40 39.07
CA ALA A 3 -13.89 55.97 38.19
C ALA A 3 -13.33 55.46 36.84
N ASN A 4 -13.16 54.13 36.68
CA ASN A 4 -13.16 53.43 35.37
C ASN A 4 -12.83 51.90 35.40
N SER A 5 -12.88 51.23 36.56
CA SER A 5 -12.58 49.77 36.61
C SER A 5 -13.71 48.90 36.03
N ALA A 6 -14.96 49.08 36.49
CA ALA A 6 -16.07 48.17 36.19
C ALA A 6 -16.43 48.06 34.70
N SER A 7 -16.45 49.18 33.96
CA SER A 7 -16.89 49.21 32.56
C SER A 7 -16.05 48.34 31.62
N LYS A 8 -14.73 48.22 31.89
CA LYS A 8 -13.82 47.43 31.06
C LYS A 8 -14.04 45.92 31.21
N TRP A 9 -14.45 45.45 32.40
CA TRP A 9 -14.72 44.03 32.63
C TRP A 9 -16.00 43.56 31.91
N CYS A 10 -17.08 44.35 31.97
CA CYS A 10 -18.31 44.02 31.22
C CYS A 10 -18.08 43.97 29.71
N LEU A 11 -17.26 44.87 29.16
CA LEU A 11 -16.87 44.84 27.74
C LEU A 11 -16.02 43.61 27.38
N LEU A 12 -15.07 43.21 28.23
CA LEU A 12 -14.30 41.97 28.01
C LEU A 12 -15.21 40.73 27.99
N CYS A 13 -16.15 40.62 28.93
CA CYS A 13 -17.10 39.52 28.97
C CYS A 13 -18.01 39.47 27.72
N LEU A 14 -18.47 40.62 27.22
CA LEU A 14 -19.27 40.68 25.99
C LEU A 14 -18.47 40.25 24.75
N PHE A 15 -17.20 40.64 24.64
CA PHE A 15 -16.33 40.17 23.55
C PHE A 15 -16.02 38.66 23.64
N LEU A 16 -15.81 38.13 24.86
CA LEU A 16 -15.62 36.69 25.06
C LEU A 16 -16.87 35.86 24.69
N ILE A 17 -18.08 36.40 24.90
CA ILE A 17 -19.34 35.73 24.52
C ILE A 17 -19.56 35.76 23.00
N TRP A 18 -19.08 36.78 22.29
CA TRP A 18 -19.16 36.85 20.82
C TRP A 18 -18.04 36.10 20.08
N GLY A 19 -16.97 35.67 20.79
CA GLY A 19 -15.86 34.94 20.20
C GLY A 19 -16.13 33.45 19.89
N ILE A 20 -17.18 32.86 20.49
CA ILE A 20 -17.47 31.43 20.34
C ILE A 20 -18.39 31.20 19.13
N GLN A 21 -17.82 31.19 17.93
CA GLN A 21 -18.43 30.46 16.82
C GLN A 21 -18.35 28.96 17.13
N LEU A 22 -19.47 28.40 17.60
CA LEU A 22 -19.68 26.96 17.67
C LEU A 22 -19.54 26.38 16.25
N THR A 23 -18.41 25.73 15.97
CA THR A 23 -18.19 25.00 14.72
C THR A 23 -19.11 23.79 14.68
N GLN A 24 -20.31 23.96 14.10
CA GLN A 24 -21.27 22.88 13.92
C GLN A 24 -20.73 21.89 12.87
N CYS A 25 -20.03 20.87 13.37
CA CYS A 25 -19.73 19.63 12.66
C CYS A 25 -21.06 18.91 12.35
N SER A 26 -21.60 19.16 11.15
CA SER A 26 -22.88 18.59 10.73
C SER A 26 -22.94 18.40 9.21
N VAL A 27 -23.41 17.23 8.78
CA VAL A 27 -23.88 17.00 7.41
C VAL A 27 -25.39 16.85 7.39
N THR A 28 -26.04 17.63 6.55
CA THR A 28 -27.49 17.53 6.26
C THR A 28 -27.70 17.73 4.75
N TYR A 29 -28.93 17.90 4.28
CA TYR A 29 -29.25 18.05 2.86
C TYR A 29 -30.51 18.87 2.61
N ASP A 30 -30.67 19.34 1.38
CA ASP A 30 -31.94 19.84 0.87
C ASP A 30 -32.18 19.47 -0.61
N ASN A 31 -33.16 20.10 -1.25
CA ASN A 31 -33.53 19.83 -2.64
C ASN A 31 -32.43 20.14 -3.67
N LYS A 32 -31.34 20.80 -3.26
CA LYS A 32 -30.18 21.07 -4.12
C LYS A 32 -29.07 20.07 -3.87
N ALA A 33 -28.59 20.00 -2.63
CA ALA A 33 -27.27 19.47 -2.35
C ALA A 33 -27.15 18.90 -0.92
N LEU A 34 -26.06 18.17 -0.70
CA LEU A 34 -25.52 17.97 0.64
C LEU A 34 -25.02 19.30 1.20
N ILE A 35 -25.27 19.52 2.48
CA ILE A 35 -24.94 20.70 3.26
C ILE A 35 -23.93 20.26 4.33
N ILE A 36 -22.67 20.61 4.15
CA ILE A 36 -21.57 20.26 5.06
C ILE A 36 -21.17 21.54 5.80
N ASN A 37 -21.22 21.53 7.15
CA ASN A 37 -20.93 22.69 8.00
C ASN A 37 -21.69 23.97 7.56
N GLY A 38 -22.97 23.81 7.20
CA GLY A 38 -23.83 24.90 6.72
C GLY A 38 -23.64 25.31 5.25
N GLN A 39 -22.67 24.75 4.52
CA GLN A 39 -22.42 25.07 3.11
C GLN A 39 -22.95 23.99 2.16
N LYS A 40 -23.79 24.39 1.19
CA LYS A 40 -24.15 23.55 0.04
C LYS A 40 -22.93 23.30 -0.84
N ARG A 41 -22.74 22.06 -1.31
CA ARG A 41 -21.61 21.68 -2.16
C ARG A 41 -22.01 20.85 -3.37
N ILE A 42 -21.35 21.06 -4.49
CA ILE A 42 -21.37 20.16 -5.66
C ILE A 42 -20.14 19.26 -5.52
N LEU A 43 -20.37 17.98 -5.20
CA LEU A 43 -19.31 17.06 -4.76
C LEU A 43 -18.92 16.07 -5.86
N PHE A 44 -17.63 16.01 -6.18
CA PHE A 44 -17.06 14.93 -6.97
C PHE A 44 -16.45 13.88 -6.06
N SER A 45 -16.78 12.61 -6.32
CA SER A 45 -16.35 11.46 -5.53
C SER A 45 -15.71 10.40 -6.43
N GLY A 46 -14.81 9.58 -5.88
CA GLY A 46 -14.25 8.44 -6.58
C GLY A 46 -14.14 7.22 -5.69
N SER A 47 -14.66 6.08 -6.15
CA SER A 47 -14.50 4.81 -5.43
C SER A 47 -13.03 4.37 -5.43
N ILE A 48 -12.48 4.08 -4.25
CA ILE A 48 -11.18 3.43 -4.05
C ILE A 48 -11.40 2.23 -3.11
N HIS A 49 -11.26 1.01 -3.62
CA HIS A 49 -11.42 -0.19 -2.80
C HIS A 49 -10.11 -0.54 -2.09
N TYR A 50 -10.01 -0.19 -0.80
CA TYR A 50 -8.83 -0.45 0.04
C TYR A 50 -8.29 -1.89 -0.03
N PRO A 51 -9.08 -2.99 -0.13
CA PRO A 51 -8.51 -4.34 -0.15
C PRO A 51 -8.00 -4.77 -1.53
N ARG A 52 -8.18 -3.95 -2.57
CA ARG A 52 -7.69 -4.21 -3.94
C ARG A 52 -6.41 -3.46 -4.29
N SER A 53 -5.78 -2.87 -3.28
CA SER A 53 -4.55 -2.07 -3.31
C SER A 53 -3.78 -2.27 -2.00
N THR A 54 -2.46 -2.05 -1.98
CA THR A 54 -1.66 -2.24 -0.76
C THR A 54 -1.61 -0.96 0.10
N PRO A 55 -1.34 -1.04 1.42
CA PRO A 55 -1.31 0.14 2.30
C PRO A 55 -0.32 1.24 1.85
N GLU A 56 0.80 0.85 1.23
CA GLU A 56 1.85 1.73 0.71
C GLU A 56 1.35 2.50 -0.52
N MET A 57 0.43 1.91 -1.29
CA MET A 57 -0.21 2.57 -2.41
C MET A 57 -1.18 3.66 -1.93
N TRP A 58 -2.03 3.36 -0.92
CA TRP A 58 -3.25 4.10 -0.57
C TRP A 58 -3.08 5.62 -0.47
N GLU A 59 -1.96 6.07 0.09
CA GLU A 59 -1.69 7.48 0.30
C GLU A 59 -1.46 8.23 -1.02
N GLY A 60 -0.67 7.64 -1.92
CA GLY A 60 -0.59 8.07 -3.31
C GLY A 60 -1.95 7.98 -4.01
N LEU A 61 -2.76 6.94 -3.70
CA LEU A 61 -4.11 6.77 -4.26
C LEU A 61 -5.02 7.96 -3.93
N ILE A 62 -5.02 8.39 -2.68
CA ILE A 62 -5.82 9.53 -2.21
C ILE A 62 -5.27 10.84 -2.78
N GLN A 63 -3.95 10.99 -2.91
CA GLN A 63 -3.35 12.25 -3.39
C GLN A 63 -3.57 12.50 -4.90
N LYS A 64 -3.35 11.57 -5.86
CA LYS A 64 -3.79 11.86 -7.26
C LYS A 64 -5.31 11.96 -7.39
N ALA A 65 -6.11 11.34 -6.50
CA ALA A 65 -7.57 11.54 -6.50
C ALA A 65 -7.94 12.99 -6.14
N LYS A 66 -7.35 13.53 -5.06
CA LYS A 66 -7.42 14.94 -4.66
C LYS A 66 -6.90 15.88 -5.76
N ASP A 67 -5.74 15.58 -6.36
CA ASP A 67 -5.19 16.34 -7.49
C ASP A 67 -6.08 16.26 -8.73
N GLY A 68 -6.83 15.18 -8.91
CA GLY A 68 -7.86 15.02 -9.93
C GLY A 68 -9.05 15.98 -9.76
N GLY A 69 -9.18 16.64 -8.61
CA GLY A 69 -10.25 17.60 -8.31
C GLY A 69 -11.47 17.00 -7.61
N LEU A 70 -11.30 15.91 -6.86
CA LEU A 70 -12.35 15.30 -6.05
C LEU A 70 -12.49 15.97 -4.68
N ASP A 71 -13.70 15.95 -4.15
CA ASP A 71 -14.04 16.34 -2.78
C ASP A 71 -14.12 15.12 -1.82
N VAL A 72 -14.36 13.90 -2.35
CA VAL A 72 -14.76 12.70 -1.58
C VAL A 72 -14.10 11.43 -2.12
N ILE A 73 -13.82 10.47 -1.25
CA ILE A 73 -13.51 9.07 -1.60
C ILE A 73 -14.67 8.18 -1.16
N ASP A 74 -15.07 7.26 -2.02
CA ASP A 74 -16.07 6.22 -1.75
C ASP A 74 -15.41 4.84 -1.56
N THR A 75 -15.99 3.97 -0.73
CA THR A 75 -15.50 2.59 -0.59
C THR A 75 -16.54 1.66 0.04
N TYR A 76 -16.68 0.44 -0.51
CA TYR A 76 -17.44 -0.63 0.14
C TYR A 76 -16.71 -1.18 1.36
N VAL A 77 -17.45 -1.59 2.40
CA VAL A 77 -16.94 -2.46 3.46
C VAL A 77 -17.23 -3.91 3.08
N PHE A 78 -16.18 -4.73 3.05
CA PHE A 78 -16.26 -6.13 2.63
C PHE A 78 -16.35 -7.01 3.90
N TRP A 79 -17.50 -7.61 4.17
CA TRP A 79 -17.73 -8.33 5.44
C TRP A 79 -16.87 -9.59 5.57
N ASN A 80 -16.75 -10.37 4.49
CA ASN A 80 -16.01 -11.64 4.48
C ASN A 80 -14.48 -11.57 4.65
N LEU A 81 -13.83 -10.41 4.53
CA LEU A 81 -12.43 -10.25 4.97
C LEU A 81 -12.39 -10.13 6.49
N HIS A 82 -13.24 -9.25 7.02
CA HIS A 82 -13.21 -8.84 8.41
C HIS A 82 -13.76 -9.92 9.33
N GLU A 83 -14.68 -10.78 8.86
CA GLU A 83 -15.24 -11.93 9.60
C GLU A 83 -15.14 -13.24 8.78
N PRO A 84 -13.93 -13.82 8.61
CA PRO A 84 -13.72 -15.05 7.84
C PRO A 84 -14.33 -16.28 8.52
N SER A 85 -14.56 -16.23 9.84
CA SER A 85 -15.34 -17.18 10.62
C SER A 85 -16.20 -16.44 11.65
N ALA A 86 -17.42 -16.94 11.89
CA ALA A 86 -18.41 -16.28 12.75
C ALA A 86 -17.85 -15.90 14.13
N GLY A 87 -18.08 -14.65 14.54
CA GLY A 87 -17.59 -14.05 15.79
C GLY A 87 -16.13 -13.58 15.76
N ASN A 88 -15.29 -14.13 14.88
CA ASN A 88 -13.87 -13.76 14.76
C ASN A 88 -13.69 -12.53 13.86
N VAL A 89 -14.16 -11.38 14.34
CA VAL A 89 -14.04 -10.10 13.61
C VAL A 89 -12.70 -9.44 13.91
N LEU A 90 -11.83 -9.39 12.92
CA LEU A 90 -10.50 -8.77 12.98
C LEU A 90 -10.60 -7.24 13.06
N SER A 91 -9.66 -6.57 13.74
CA SER A 91 -9.68 -5.11 13.85
C SER A 91 -9.11 -4.44 12.58
N PHE A 92 -9.64 -3.28 12.24
CA PHE A 92 -9.28 -2.54 11.03
C PHE A 92 -7.79 -2.18 10.96
N PHE A 93 -7.15 -1.96 12.11
CA PHE A 93 -5.71 -1.73 12.22
C PHE A 93 -4.86 -3.00 12.28
N ASN A 94 -5.35 -4.10 12.88
CA ASN A 94 -4.61 -5.37 12.89
C ASN A 94 -4.62 -6.07 11.51
N PHE A 95 -5.55 -5.68 10.61
CA PHE A 95 -5.64 -6.22 9.25
C PHE A 95 -4.53 -5.74 8.30
N ILE A 96 -3.62 -4.84 8.73
CA ILE A 96 -2.48 -4.34 7.93
C ILE A 96 -1.55 -5.48 7.44
N PHE A 97 -1.64 -6.71 7.99
CA PHE A 97 -0.72 -7.81 7.72
C PHE A 97 -1.30 -9.12 7.16
N LEU A 98 -2.60 -9.20 6.77
CA LEU A 98 -3.20 -10.47 6.26
C LEU A 98 -4.09 -10.28 5.03
N ASN A 99 -3.97 -11.19 4.05
CA ASN A 99 -4.56 -11.07 2.70
C ASN A 99 -5.57 -12.17 2.36
N PHE A 100 -6.87 -11.90 2.53
CA PHE A 100 -7.98 -12.73 2.03
C PHE A 100 -9.21 -11.85 1.69
N PHE A 101 -9.82 -12.03 0.52
CA PHE A 101 -10.95 -11.18 0.08
C PHE A 101 -11.94 -11.88 -0.86
N SER A 102 -13.25 -11.80 -0.64
CA SER A 102 -14.27 -12.09 -1.68
C SER A 102 -15.34 -10.99 -1.72
N LEU A 103 -16.49 -11.21 -2.38
CA LEU A 103 -17.55 -10.20 -2.44
C LEU A 103 -18.60 -10.34 -1.33
N GLY A 104 -18.58 -9.38 -0.40
CA GLY A 104 -19.65 -9.17 0.57
C GLY A 104 -19.72 -10.25 1.64
N PHE A 105 -20.66 -11.18 1.50
CA PHE A 105 -21.07 -12.11 2.56
C PHE A 105 -20.00 -13.18 2.85
N PRO A 106 -19.78 -13.54 4.14
CA PRO A 106 -18.95 -14.69 4.49
C PRO A 106 -19.56 -16.01 4.03
N VAL A 107 -18.74 -16.95 3.54
CA VAL A 107 -19.24 -18.25 3.07
C VAL A 107 -19.86 -19.10 4.20
N TRP A 108 -19.42 -18.90 5.45
CA TRP A 108 -20.06 -19.53 6.62
C TRP A 108 -21.52 -19.09 6.81
N LEU A 109 -21.90 -17.90 6.34
CA LEU A 109 -23.25 -17.35 6.51
C LEU A 109 -24.31 -18.21 5.80
N ASN A 110 -23.97 -18.84 4.66
CA ASN A 110 -24.88 -19.69 3.89
C ASN A 110 -25.30 -20.99 4.63
N TYR A 111 -24.68 -21.28 5.78
CA TYR A 111 -24.94 -22.48 6.58
C TYR A 111 -25.61 -22.18 7.92
N VAL A 112 -25.99 -20.92 8.17
CA VAL A 112 -26.84 -20.55 9.31
C VAL A 112 -28.24 -21.17 9.10
N PRO A 113 -28.78 -21.95 10.06
CA PRO A 113 -30.04 -22.66 9.87
C PRO A 113 -31.21 -21.73 9.51
N GLY A 114 -31.89 -22.02 8.40
CA GLY A 114 -33.06 -21.28 7.95
C GLY A 114 -32.76 -19.87 7.40
N ILE A 115 -31.51 -19.57 7.04
CA ILE A 115 -31.15 -18.27 6.46
C ILE A 115 -31.65 -18.11 5.01
N SER A 116 -31.87 -16.87 4.59
CA SER A 116 -32.05 -16.47 3.19
C SER A 116 -31.52 -15.05 3.03
N PHE A 117 -30.68 -14.81 2.01
CA PHE A 117 -29.95 -13.55 1.92
C PHE A 117 -30.84 -12.43 1.38
N ARG A 118 -30.65 -11.20 1.90
CA ARG A 118 -31.35 -9.99 1.44
C ARG A 118 -32.89 -10.13 1.45
N ALA A 119 -33.40 -10.89 2.41
CA ALA A 119 -34.81 -11.20 2.59
C ALA A 119 -35.26 -10.81 4.00
N ASN A 120 -36.58 -10.77 4.24
CA ASN A 120 -37.14 -10.54 5.57
C ASN A 120 -37.02 -11.81 6.42
N ASN A 121 -35.79 -12.12 6.82
CA ASN A 121 -35.34 -13.39 7.37
C ASN A 121 -34.55 -13.13 8.65
N GLU A 122 -35.02 -13.62 9.80
CA GLU A 122 -34.45 -13.23 11.10
C GLU A 122 -32.97 -13.60 11.28
N PRO A 123 -32.49 -14.81 10.88
CA PRO A 123 -31.06 -15.13 10.92
C PRO A 123 -30.19 -14.17 10.09
N PHE A 124 -30.63 -13.79 8.89
CA PHE A 124 -29.91 -12.83 8.05
C PHE A 124 -29.93 -11.42 8.66
N LYS A 125 -31.09 -10.97 9.16
CA LYS A 125 -31.26 -9.67 9.84
C LYS A 125 -30.31 -9.53 11.02
N ILE A 126 -30.25 -10.53 11.90
CA ILE A 126 -29.38 -10.54 13.08
C ILE A 126 -27.90 -10.46 12.67
N ALA A 127 -27.47 -11.27 11.70
CA ALA A 127 -26.07 -11.28 11.26
C ALA A 127 -25.66 -9.94 10.61
N MET A 128 -26.50 -9.41 9.69
CA MET A 128 -26.28 -8.13 9.04
C MET A 128 -26.24 -6.98 10.07
N GLN A 129 -27.19 -6.94 11.01
CA GLN A 129 -27.23 -5.94 12.06
C GLN A 129 -25.98 -5.99 12.96
N GLY A 130 -25.56 -7.18 13.39
CA GLY A 130 -24.37 -7.35 14.22
C GLY A 130 -23.09 -6.83 13.55
N PHE A 131 -22.91 -7.12 12.26
CA PHE A 131 -21.77 -6.59 11.50
C PHE A 131 -21.87 -5.08 11.27
N THR A 132 -23.03 -4.56 10.83
CA THR A 132 -23.21 -3.11 10.60
C THR A 132 -23.05 -2.31 11.91
N GLN A 133 -23.59 -2.79 13.03
CA GLN A 133 -23.40 -2.19 14.36
C GLN A 133 -21.92 -2.16 14.75
N LYS A 134 -21.17 -3.27 14.56
CA LYS A 134 -19.74 -3.31 14.89
C LYS A 134 -18.91 -2.34 14.05
N ILE A 135 -19.15 -2.28 12.74
CA ILE A 135 -18.46 -1.34 11.86
C ILE A 135 -18.79 0.12 12.25
N VAL A 136 -20.06 0.47 12.44
CA VAL A 136 -20.45 1.84 12.84
C VAL A 136 -19.90 2.20 14.22
N GLN A 137 -19.86 1.26 15.17
CA GLN A 137 -19.25 1.53 16.49
C GLN A 137 -17.74 1.76 16.37
N MET A 138 -17.00 0.94 15.62
CA MET A 138 -15.57 1.16 15.37
C MET A 138 -15.30 2.54 14.72
N MET A 139 -16.12 2.93 13.73
CA MET A 139 -16.01 4.27 13.11
C MET A 139 -16.38 5.40 14.09
N LYS A 140 -17.22 5.14 15.10
CA LYS A 140 -17.55 6.10 16.17
C LYS A 140 -16.47 6.24 17.23
N ASP A 141 -15.86 5.12 17.64
CA ASP A 141 -14.80 5.09 18.65
C ASP A 141 -13.58 5.88 18.14
N GLU A 142 -13.22 5.69 16.86
CA GLU A 142 -12.19 6.44 16.14
C GLU A 142 -12.65 7.83 15.64
N LYS A 143 -13.88 8.26 15.97
CA LYS A 143 -14.47 9.58 15.63
C LYS A 143 -14.49 9.92 14.13
N LEU A 144 -14.57 8.91 13.27
CA LEU A 144 -14.44 9.05 11.82
C LEU A 144 -15.69 9.63 11.12
N PHE A 145 -16.84 9.70 11.78
CA PHE A 145 -18.01 10.43 11.26
C PHE A 145 -17.82 11.95 11.32
N GLN A 146 -18.31 12.66 10.31
CA GLN A 146 -18.16 14.12 10.23
C GLN A 146 -18.85 14.85 11.39
N SER A 147 -19.94 14.29 11.92
CA SER A 147 -20.60 14.67 13.17
C SER A 147 -19.68 14.68 14.40
N GLN A 148 -18.56 13.96 14.36
CA GLN A 148 -17.53 13.87 15.39
C GLN A 148 -16.21 14.57 14.99
N GLY A 149 -16.15 15.15 13.79
CA GLY A 149 -14.97 15.81 13.22
C GLY A 149 -14.24 15.02 12.12
N GLY A 150 -14.60 13.77 11.86
CA GLY A 150 -13.93 12.90 10.89
C GLY A 150 -14.36 13.07 9.42
N PRO A 151 -13.82 12.26 8.50
CA PRO A 151 -14.04 12.40 7.06
C PRO A 151 -15.34 11.78 6.52
N ILE A 152 -16.03 10.90 7.26
CA ILE A 152 -17.20 10.17 6.74
C ILE A 152 -18.43 11.09 6.73
N ILE A 153 -18.79 11.59 5.55
CA ILE A 153 -19.93 12.49 5.32
C ILE A 153 -21.23 11.79 4.91
N LEU A 154 -21.18 10.51 4.55
CA LEU A 154 -22.28 9.70 4.04
C LEU A 154 -22.10 8.25 4.47
N SER A 155 -23.18 7.45 4.44
CA SER A 155 -23.09 5.99 4.56
C SER A 155 -24.16 5.33 3.70
N GLN A 156 -23.84 4.21 3.04
CA GLN A 156 -24.82 3.44 2.27
C GLN A 156 -25.21 2.18 3.04
N ILE A 157 -26.51 1.88 3.08
CA ILE A 157 -27.04 0.58 3.55
C ILE A 157 -27.57 -0.21 2.36
N GLU A 158 -27.29 -1.52 2.30
CA GLU A 158 -27.59 -2.35 1.11
C GLU A 158 -26.94 -1.85 -0.21
N ASN A 159 -27.14 -2.55 -1.32
CA ASN A 159 -26.66 -2.14 -2.65
C ASN A 159 -27.52 -2.65 -3.82
N GLU A 160 -28.15 -1.76 -4.58
CA GLU A 160 -29.04 -2.09 -5.72
C GLU A 160 -30.14 -3.11 -5.37
N TYR A 161 -30.83 -2.93 -4.23
CA TYR A 161 -31.85 -3.86 -3.78
C TYR A 161 -33.21 -3.69 -4.50
N GLY A 162 -33.56 -2.48 -4.96
CA GLY A 162 -34.84 -2.18 -5.61
C GLY A 162 -35.24 -3.15 -6.74
N PRO A 163 -34.34 -3.48 -7.70
CA PRO A 163 -34.61 -4.47 -8.75
C PRO A 163 -34.89 -5.91 -8.25
N GLN A 164 -34.59 -6.23 -6.99
CA GLN A 164 -34.87 -7.52 -6.35
C GLN A 164 -36.06 -7.44 -5.37
N SER A 165 -36.65 -6.26 -5.16
CA SER A 165 -37.65 -6.01 -4.12
C SER A 165 -38.99 -6.66 -4.44
N THR A 166 -39.38 -7.64 -3.61
CA THR A 166 -40.72 -8.25 -3.61
C THR A 166 -41.63 -7.60 -2.57
N ASN A 167 -42.88 -8.04 -2.47
CA ASN A 167 -43.76 -7.62 -1.36
C ASN A 167 -43.18 -7.96 0.03
N ALA A 168 -42.41 -9.04 0.16
CA ALA A 168 -41.66 -9.35 1.37
C ALA A 168 -40.37 -8.51 1.49
N GLY A 169 -39.72 -8.23 0.36
CA GLY A 169 -38.53 -7.37 0.29
C GLY A 169 -38.76 -5.95 0.81
N ARG A 170 -39.95 -5.39 0.63
CA ARG A 170 -40.32 -4.07 1.20
C ARG A 170 -40.36 -4.04 2.73
N ALA A 171 -40.61 -5.17 3.40
CA ALA A 171 -40.51 -5.27 4.86
C ALA A 171 -39.05 -5.30 5.34
N TYR A 172 -38.21 -6.10 4.65
CA TYR A 172 -36.76 -6.13 4.88
C TYR A 172 -36.10 -4.76 4.65
N MET A 173 -36.42 -4.11 3.53
CA MET A 173 -35.87 -2.80 3.18
C MET A 173 -36.22 -1.73 4.22
N ARG A 174 -37.47 -1.71 4.72
CA ARG A 174 -37.87 -0.83 5.82
C ARG A 174 -37.04 -1.11 7.08
N TRP A 175 -36.94 -2.37 7.50
CA TRP A 175 -36.14 -2.76 8.66
C TRP A 175 -34.67 -2.34 8.51
N ALA A 176 -34.07 -2.50 7.33
CA ALA A 176 -32.67 -2.14 7.08
C ALA A 176 -32.44 -0.63 7.22
N VAL A 177 -33.41 0.18 6.78
CA VAL A 177 -33.40 1.63 6.94
C VAL A 177 -33.63 2.06 8.40
N GLU A 178 -34.62 1.47 9.08
CA GLU A 178 -34.88 1.72 10.50
C GLU A 178 -33.63 1.40 11.34
N MET A 179 -33.06 0.21 11.16
CA MET A 179 -31.82 -0.24 11.82
C MET A 179 -30.65 0.72 11.56
N ALA A 180 -30.38 1.08 10.31
CA ALA A 180 -29.24 1.95 9.96
C ALA A 180 -29.39 3.38 10.53
N VAL A 181 -30.60 3.93 10.53
CA VAL A 181 -30.89 5.26 11.09
C VAL A 181 -30.79 5.24 12.63
N GLU A 182 -31.27 4.19 13.28
CA GLU A 182 -31.14 3.98 14.74
C GLU A 182 -29.68 3.90 15.21
N LEU A 183 -28.73 3.51 14.35
CA LEU A 183 -27.30 3.54 14.69
C LEU A 183 -26.77 4.97 14.96
N GLY A 184 -27.50 6.02 14.56
CA GLY A 184 -27.23 7.39 14.98
C GLY A 184 -25.83 7.89 14.60
N THR A 185 -25.43 7.72 13.34
CA THR A 185 -24.13 8.17 12.79
C THR A 185 -23.97 9.70 12.79
N GLY A 186 -25.07 10.44 12.76
CA GLY A 186 -25.07 11.90 12.64
C GLY A 186 -24.75 12.42 11.24
N VAL A 187 -24.75 11.55 10.22
CA VAL A 187 -24.59 11.90 8.80
C VAL A 187 -25.64 11.18 7.94
N PRO A 188 -26.00 11.68 6.74
CA PRO A 188 -27.06 11.09 5.92
C PRO A 188 -26.75 9.66 5.43
N TRP A 189 -27.79 8.82 5.44
CA TRP A 189 -27.78 7.50 4.83
C TRP A 189 -28.32 7.53 3.40
N VAL A 190 -27.76 6.70 2.52
CA VAL A 190 -28.15 6.58 1.10
C VAL A 190 -28.47 5.12 0.71
N MET A 191 -29.22 4.95 -0.38
CA MET A 191 -29.50 3.65 -1.03
C MET A 191 -29.53 3.78 -2.55
N CYS A 192 -28.66 3.07 -3.25
CA CYS A 192 -28.60 3.08 -4.72
C CYS A 192 -29.67 2.18 -5.36
N LYS A 193 -30.25 2.66 -6.47
CA LYS A 193 -31.38 2.04 -7.20
C LYS A 193 -32.54 1.58 -6.29
N GLN A 194 -32.92 2.41 -5.30
CA GLN A 194 -34.03 2.13 -4.38
C GLN A 194 -35.11 3.22 -4.45
N ASP A 195 -35.97 3.17 -5.45
CA ASP A 195 -36.95 4.25 -5.71
C ASP A 195 -37.96 4.46 -4.57
N ASP A 196 -38.26 3.43 -3.77
CA ASP A 196 -39.16 3.50 -2.61
C ASP A 196 -38.45 3.69 -1.25
N ALA A 197 -37.17 4.11 -1.24
CA ALA A 197 -36.38 4.36 -0.01
C ALA A 197 -37.11 5.30 0.98
N PRO A 198 -37.43 4.83 2.21
CA PRO A 198 -38.07 5.62 3.25
C PRO A 198 -37.26 6.84 3.68
N ASP A 199 -37.94 7.83 4.22
CA ASP A 199 -37.31 9.03 4.77
C ASP A 199 -36.68 8.69 6.14
N PRO A 200 -35.48 9.16 6.48
CA PRO A 200 -34.69 10.21 5.81
C PRO A 200 -33.74 9.74 4.69
N VAL A 201 -33.68 8.45 4.36
CA VAL A 201 -32.67 7.89 3.44
C VAL A 201 -32.80 8.44 2.02
N ILE A 202 -31.68 8.83 1.41
CA ILE A 202 -31.64 9.38 0.05
C ILE A 202 -31.52 8.23 -0.97
N ASN A 203 -32.45 8.13 -1.91
CA ASN A 203 -32.28 7.22 -3.04
C ASN A 203 -31.33 7.81 -4.09
N THR A 204 -30.47 6.98 -4.68
CA THR A 204 -29.40 7.42 -5.59
C THR A 204 -29.36 6.58 -6.87
N CYS A 205 -28.74 7.12 -7.92
CA CYS A 205 -28.67 6.47 -9.24
C CYS A 205 -27.29 5.86 -9.54
N ASN A 206 -27.29 4.72 -10.24
CA ASN A 206 -26.10 4.02 -10.73
C ASN A 206 -26.26 3.74 -12.24
N GLY A 207 -25.23 4.02 -13.05
CA GLY A 207 -25.29 3.83 -14.50
C GLY A 207 -24.20 4.53 -15.32
N PHE A 208 -24.27 4.40 -16.65
CA PHE A 208 -23.45 5.21 -17.57
C PHE A 208 -23.93 6.66 -17.68
N TYR A 209 -25.23 6.88 -17.46
CA TYR A 209 -25.88 8.19 -17.39
C TYR A 209 -26.93 8.13 -16.28
N CYS A 210 -27.11 9.23 -15.55
CA CYS A 210 -28.19 9.41 -14.58
C CYS A 210 -28.94 10.74 -14.77
N ASP A 211 -28.85 11.37 -15.95
CA ASP A 211 -29.50 12.66 -16.23
C ASP A 211 -31.03 12.59 -16.35
N TYR A 212 -31.61 11.39 -16.30
CA TYR A 212 -33.05 11.14 -16.19
C TYR A 212 -33.51 10.92 -14.74
N PHE A 213 -32.59 10.81 -13.79
CA PHE A 213 -32.90 10.51 -12.40
C PHE A 213 -33.51 11.72 -11.69
N THR A 214 -34.39 11.45 -10.73
CA THR A 214 -34.92 12.44 -9.77
C THR A 214 -35.16 11.69 -8.46
N PRO A 215 -34.73 12.23 -7.30
CA PRO A 215 -34.92 11.56 -6.01
C PRO A 215 -36.40 11.46 -5.64
N ASN A 216 -36.74 10.48 -4.82
CA ASN A 216 -38.12 10.09 -4.52
C ASN A 216 -38.91 11.07 -3.63
N LYS A 217 -38.26 12.16 -3.18
CA LYS A 217 -38.89 13.30 -2.52
C LYS A 217 -38.29 14.60 -3.07
N PRO A 218 -39.09 15.68 -3.23
CA PRO A 218 -38.63 16.95 -3.79
C PRO A 218 -37.69 17.74 -2.87
N TYR A 219 -37.43 17.26 -1.65
CA TYR A 219 -36.52 17.88 -0.68
C TYR A 219 -35.19 17.12 -0.50
N LYS A 220 -34.99 16.02 -1.25
CA LYS A 220 -33.72 15.26 -1.29
C LYS A 220 -32.87 15.74 -2.47
N PRO A 221 -31.53 15.67 -2.41
CA PRO A 221 -30.65 16.06 -3.51
C PRO A 221 -30.56 14.97 -4.59
N ALA A 222 -30.27 15.35 -5.83
CA ALA A 222 -30.03 14.40 -6.92
C ALA A 222 -28.57 13.90 -6.88
N MET A 223 -28.39 12.62 -6.53
CA MET A 223 -27.07 11.99 -6.33
C MET A 223 -26.86 10.79 -7.27
N TRP A 224 -25.67 10.73 -7.87
CA TRP A 224 -25.20 9.64 -8.73
C TRP A 224 -24.06 8.90 -8.00
N THR A 225 -24.33 7.69 -7.52
CA THR A 225 -23.42 6.88 -6.69
C THR A 225 -22.49 5.96 -7.48
N GLU A 226 -22.86 5.57 -8.71
CA GLU A 226 -21.93 4.89 -9.63
C GLU A 226 -22.01 5.46 -11.04
N ALA A 227 -21.16 6.44 -11.37
CA ALA A 227 -20.90 6.89 -12.74
C ALA A 227 -19.84 5.97 -13.38
N TRP A 228 -20.31 4.96 -14.10
CA TRP A 228 -19.44 3.89 -14.61
C TRP A 228 -18.39 4.41 -15.60
N THR A 229 -17.11 4.28 -15.24
CA THR A 229 -15.96 4.81 -16.02
C THR A 229 -15.51 3.93 -17.17
N GLY A 230 -16.07 2.72 -17.23
CA GLY A 230 -15.72 1.62 -18.14
C GLY A 230 -16.54 0.40 -17.73
N TRP A 231 -15.91 -0.77 -17.65
CA TRP A 231 -16.54 -1.99 -17.13
C TRP A 231 -15.48 -2.98 -16.64
N PHE A 232 -15.85 -3.95 -15.81
CA PHE A 232 -14.95 -5.03 -15.40
C PHE A 232 -14.62 -5.97 -16.57
N THR A 233 -13.51 -6.70 -16.44
CA THR A 233 -13.14 -7.79 -17.36
C THR A 233 -13.49 -9.15 -16.74
N GLU A 234 -13.75 -10.14 -17.59
CA GLU A 234 -14.14 -11.51 -17.23
C GLU A 234 -13.36 -12.50 -18.09
N PHE A 235 -12.88 -13.62 -17.53
CA PHE A 235 -12.03 -14.58 -18.23
C PHE A 235 -12.71 -15.13 -19.49
N GLY A 236 -12.11 -14.90 -20.67
CA GLY A 236 -12.67 -15.22 -21.99
C GLY A 236 -13.36 -14.03 -22.69
N GLY A 237 -13.62 -12.92 -21.99
CA GLY A 237 -14.15 -11.68 -22.55
C GLY A 237 -13.07 -10.64 -22.89
N PRO A 238 -13.36 -9.62 -23.71
CA PRO A 238 -12.42 -8.55 -24.04
C PRO A 238 -12.43 -7.43 -22.99
N ILE A 239 -11.41 -6.59 -23.03
CA ILE A 239 -11.31 -5.39 -22.18
C ILE A 239 -12.34 -4.36 -22.69
N GLN A 240 -13.22 -3.88 -21.82
CA GLN A 240 -14.20 -2.83 -22.17
C GLN A 240 -13.63 -1.45 -21.84
N GLN A 241 -13.82 -0.46 -22.72
CA GLN A 241 -13.39 0.92 -22.49
C GLN A 241 -14.53 1.93 -22.69
N ARG A 242 -14.46 3.09 -22.01
CA ARG A 242 -15.38 4.22 -22.20
C ARG A 242 -14.61 5.50 -22.54
N PRO A 243 -14.86 6.12 -23.72
CA PRO A 243 -14.25 7.40 -24.09
C PRO A 243 -14.53 8.48 -23.05
N VAL A 244 -13.52 9.30 -22.72
CA VAL A 244 -13.66 10.31 -21.67
C VAL A 244 -14.62 11.43 -22.08
N GLU A 245 -14.75 11.70 -23.38
CA GLU A 245 -15.62 12.73 -23.92
C GLU A 245 -17.10 12.41 -23.63
N ASP A 246 -17.48 11.13 -23.70
CA ASP A 246 -18.80 10.66 -23.31
C ASP A 246 -19.00 10.64 -21.79
N LEU A 247 -17.99 10.26 -21.02
CA LEU A 247 -18.05 10.29 -19.56
C LEU A 247 -18.19 11.73 -19.04
N ALA A 248 -17.41 12.67 -19.60
CA ALA A 248 -17.47 14.09 -19.31
C ALA A 248 -18.81 14.70 -19.77
N PHE A 249 -19.32 14.30 -20.94
CA PHE A 249 -20.66 14.66 -21.42
C PHE A 249 -21.73 14.17 -20.45
N ALA A 250 -21.68 12.92 -20.01
CA ALA A 250 -22.67 12.33 -19.11
C ALA A 250 -22.72 13.07 -17.76
N VAL A 251 -21.56 13.42 -17.19
CA VAL A 251 -21.46 14.19 -15.94
C VAL A 251 -21.93 15.63 -16.11
N ALA A 252 -21.47 16.35 -17.13
CA ALA A 252 -21.95 17.71 -17.40
C ALA A 252 -23.47 17.75 -17.65
N ARG A 253 -24.02 16.70 -18.30
CA ARG A 253 -25.44 16.54 -18.59
C ARG A 253 -26.29 16.24 -17.34
N PHE A 254 -25.71 15.62 -16.32
CA PHE A 254 -26.33 15.44 -15.00
C PHE A 254 -26.28 16.73 -14.17
N ILE A 255 -25.10 17.37 -14.07
CA ILE A 255 -24.93 18.60 -13.28
C ILE A 255 -25.77 19.76 -13.84
N GLN A 256 -25.87 19.93 -15.17
CA GLN A 256 -26.68 21.02 -15.77
C GLN A 256 -28.19 20.91 -15.47
N LYS A 257 -28.66 19.75 -14.98
CA LYS A 257 -30.04 19.50 -14.55
C LYS A 257 -30.26 19.64 -13.03
N GLY A 258 -29.24 20.03 -12.27
CA GLY A 258 -29.30 20.15 -10.81
C GLY A 258 -28.78 18.94 -10.04
N GLY A 259 -28.11 17.99 -10.71
CA GLY A 259 -27.32 16.97 -10.02
C GLY A 259 -26.20 17.60 -9.17
N SER A 260 -25.95 17.07 -7.97
CA SER A 260 -25.05 17.71 -6.98
C SER A 260 -24.04 16.78 -6.31
N PHE A 261 -24.16 15.47 -6.50
CA PHE A 261 -23.14 14.49 -6.11
C PHE A 261 -22.88 13.53 -7.27
N VAL A 262 -21.62 13.37 -7.66
CA VAL A 262 -21.19 12.41 -8.69
C VAL A 262 -20.01 11.60 -8.16
N ASN A 263 -20.28 10.35 -7.77
CA ASN A 263 -19.25 9.36 -7.56
C ASN A 263 -18.98 8.59 -8.85
N TYR A 264 -17.75 8.58 -9.33
CA TYR A 264 -17.37 7.73 -10.46
C TYR A 264 -16.88 6.38 -9.96
N TYR A 265 -17.46 5.33 -10.54
CA TYR A 265 -17.13 3.94 -10.28
C TYR A 265 -16.37 3.40 -11.50
N MET A 266 -15.04 3.50 -11.56
CA MET A 266 -14.07 3.91 -10.54
C MET A 266 -13.27 5.13 -11.03
N VAL A 267 -13.27 6.27 -10.33
CA VAL A 267 -12.39 7.40 -10.71
C VAL A 267 -10.94 7.19 -10.32
N SER A 268 -10.70 6.44 -9.23
CA SER A 268 -9.37 6.32 -8.64
C SER A 268 -8.95 4.87 -8.42
N TYR A 269 -7.91 4.51 -9.18
CA TYR A 269 -6.62 4.06 -8.63
C TYR A 269 -6.42 2.61 -8.25
N GLN A 270 -7.47 1.89 -7.90
CA GLN A 270 -7.52 0.48 -8.22
C GLN A 270 -8.98 0.08 -8.23
N GLY A 271 -9.55 0.04 -9.44
CA GLY A 271 -10.64 -0.90 -9.69
C GLY A 271 -10.21 -2.29 -9.21
N GLY A 272 -8.95 -2.66 -9.47
CA GLY A 272 -8.18 -3.55 -8.61
C GLY A 272 -7.17 -4.40 -9.34
N THR A 273 -6.29 -5.01 -8.56
CA THR A 273 -6.05 -6.43 -8.73
C THR A 273 -6.83 -7.18 -7.64
N ASN A 274 -7.56 -8.23 -8.03
CA ASN A 274 -8.26 -9.15 -7.14
C ASN A 274 -7.25 -10.16 -6.57
N PHE A 275 -6.47 -9.74 -5.57
CA PHE A 275 -5.43 -10.58 -4.94
C PHE A 275 -6.01 -11.81 -4.23
N GLY A 276 -5.19 -12.87 -4.12
CA GLY A 276 -5.61 -14.13 -3.50
C GLY A 276 -6.59 -14.95 -4.33
N ARG A 277 -7.04 -16.08 -3.77
CA ARG A 277 -8.01 -16.98 -4.43
C ARG A 277 -9.47 -16.60 -4.20
N THR A 278 -9.81 -15.99 -3.09
CA THR A 278 -11.20 -15.67 -2.75
C THR A 278 -11.78 -14.56 -3.66
N ALA A 279 -10.91 -13.76 -4.32
CA ALA A 279 -11.29 -12.45 -4.86
C ALA A 279 -11.89 -12.48 -6.27
N GLY A 280 -12.64 -11.42 -6.57
CA GLY A 280 -13.52 -11.33 -7.74
C GLY A 280 -14.87 -12.02 -7.53
N GLY A 281 -15.83 -11.71 -8.41
CA GLY A 281 -17.04 -12.53 -8.61
C GLY A 281 -16.76 -13.73 -9.51
N PRO A 282 -17.79 -14.49 -9.94
CA PRO A 282 -17.58 -15.67 -10.76
C PRO A 282 -17.02 -15.26 -12.12
N PHE A 283 -15.97 -15.93 -12.58
CA PHE A 283 -15.23 -15.64 -13.83
C PHE A 283 -14.65 -14.22 -13.96
N ILE A 284 -14.68 -13.37 -12.93
CA ILE A 284 -14.04 -12.04 -12.97
C ILE A 284 -12.51 -12.22 -13.05
N THR A 285 -11.82 -11.40 -13.85
CA THR A 285 -10.36 -11.47 -13.96
C THR A 285 -9.65 -11.07 -12.67
N THR A 286 -8.39 -11.47 -12.54
CA THR A 286 -7.52 -10.97 -11.48
C THR A 286 -7.29 -9.47 -11.67
N SER A 287 -7.20 -8.97 -12.90
CA SER A 287 -7.33 -7.53 -13.19
C SER A 287 -8.77 -7.04 -13.01
N TYR A 288 -8.96 -5.86 -12.42
CA TYR A 288 -10.21 -5.11 -12.42
C TYR A 288 -9.94 -3.65 -12.82
N ASP A 289 -9.10 -3.43 -13.84
CA ASP A 289 -8.71 -2.09 -14.35
C ASP A 289 -9.89 -1.10 -14.56
N TYR A 290 -11.05 -1.63 -14.96
CA TYR A 290 -12.32 -0.91 -15.15
C TYR A 290 -12.27 0.27 -16.14
N ASP A 291 -11.21 0.36 -16.95
CA ASP A 291 -10.85 1.55 -17.71
C ASP A 291 -10.89 2.84 -16.86
N ALA A 292 -10.42 2.75 -15.62
CA ALA A 292 -10.39 3.85 -14.69
C ALA A 292 -9.48 5.01 -15.18
N PRO A 293 -9.73 6.27 -14.77
CA PRO A 293 -8.83 7.40 -15.04
C PRO A 293 -7.42 7.21 -14.46
N ILE A 294 -7.25 6.31 -13.50
CA ILE A 294 -5.97 5.92 -12.92
C ILE A 294 -6.00 4.39 -12.83
N ASP A 295 -5.05 3.72 -13.49
CA ASP A 295 -5.18 2.31 -13.90
C ASP A 295 -4.90 1.27 -12.80
N GLU A 296 -4.99 -0.02 -13.14
CA GLU A 296 -4.64 -1.14 -12.22
C GLU A 296 -3.26 -0.96 -11.55
N TYR A 297 -2.32 -0.27 -12.19
CA TYR A 297 -0.96 -0.05 -11.73
C TYR A 297 -0.74 1.37 -11.18
N GLY A 298 -1.81 2.09 -10.86
CA GLY A 298 -1.77 3.42 -10.28
C GLY A 298 -1.17 4.52 -11.16
N LEU A 299 -1.04 4.27 -12.46
CA LEU A 299 -0.59 5.26 -13.44
C LEU A 299 -1.75 6.10 -13.94
N ILE A 300 -1.46 7.37 -14.25
CA ILE A 300 -2.45 8.31 -14.76
C ILE A 300 -2.82 7.92 -16.20
N ARG A 301 -4.07 7.49 -16.41
CA ARG A 301 -4.59 7.19 -17.76
C ARG A 301 -5.00 8.49 -18.46
N GLN A 302 -4.11 9.03 -19.27
CA GLN A 302 -4.41 10.18 -20.12
C GLN A 302 -5.00 9.76 -21.47
N PRO A 303 -6.00 10.48 -22.00
CA PRO A 303 -6.45 11.80 -21.54
C PRO A 303 -7.52 11.76 -20.45
N LYS A 304 -7.96 10.56 -20.00
CA LYS A 304 -9.14 10.39 -19.15
C LYS A 304 -9.05 11.17 -17.84
N TYR A 305 -7.95 11.06 -17.11
CA TYR A 305 -7.74 11.80 -15.86
C TYR A 305 -7.71 13.32 -16.06
N GLY A 306 -6.90 13.81 -16.99
CA GLY A 306 -6.73 15.25 -17.21
C GLY A 306 -8.01 15.94 -17.68
N HIS A 307 -8.75 15.33 -18.62
CA HIS A 307 -10.01 15.89 -19.13
C HIS A 307 -11.12 15.92 -18.07
N LEU A 308 -11.14 14.95 -17.14
CA LEU A 308 -12.01 15.00 -15.97
C LEU A 308 -11.55 16.07 -14.96
N LYS A 309 -10.25 16.22 -14.72
CA LYS A 309 -9.68 17.29 -13.87
C LYS A 309 -10.01 18.69 -14.39
N GLU A 310 -10.06 18.87 -15.71
CA GLU A 310 -10.52 20.11 -16.36
C GLU A 310 -12.05 20.32 -16.23
N LEU A 311 -12.85 19.26 -16.39
CA LEU A 311 -14.29 19.27 -16.14
C LEU A 311 -14.63 19.66 -14.69
N HIS A 312 -13.95 19.05 -13.70
CA HIS A 312 -14.15 19.33 -12.28
C HIS A 312 -13.88 20.82 -12.01
N LYS A 313 -12.73 21.35 -12.46
CA LYS A 313 -12.40 22.79 -12.37
C LYS A 313 -13.47 23.67 -13.00
N ALA A 314 -13.95 23.33 -14.19
CA ALA A 314 -14.99 24.09 -14.89
C ALA A 314 -16.32 24.12 -14.10
N ILE A 315 -16.69 23.03 -13.44
CA ILE A 315 -17.92 22.95 -12.62
C ILE A 315 -17.72 23.64 -11.25
N LYS A 316 -16.53 23.58 -10.64
CA LYS A 316 -16.20 24.32 -9.42
C LYS A 316 -16.29 25.84 -9.63
N LEU A 317 -15.89 26.35 -10.79
CA LEU A 317 -16.12 27.75 -11.16
C LEU A 317 -17.62 28.11 -11.25
N CYS A 318 -18.50 27.14 -11.53
CA CYS A 318 -19.96 27.30 -11.55
C CYS A 318 -20.64 27.08 -10.18
N GLU A 319 -19.94 26.54 -9.17
CA GLU A 319 -20.54 25.97 -7.95
C GLU A 319 -21.48 26.96 -7.23
N ARG A 320 -21.12 28.24 -7.13
CA ARG A 320 -21.96 29.30 -6.52
C ARG A 320 -23.31 29.48 -7.21
N ALA A 321 -23.35 29.45 -8.54
CA ALA A 321 -24.60 29.57 -9.30
C ALA A 321 -25.42 28.27 -9.25
N LEU A 322 -24.75 27.11 -9.31
CA LEU A 322 -25.37 25.79 -9.23
C LEU A 322 -26.12 25.56 -7.90
N VAL A 323 -25.54 25.95 -6.76
CA VAL A 323 -26.18 25.72 -5.45
C VAL A 323 -27.24 26.77 -5.06
N SER A 324 -27.32 27.89 -5.79
CA SER A 324 -28.19 29.04 -5.46
C SER A 324 -29.36 29.27 -6.42
N ALA A 325 -29.37 28.63 -7.59
CA ALA A 325 -30.41 28.79 -8.62
C ALA A 325 -30.91 27.45 -9.18
N ASP A 326 -32.01 27.47 -9.92
CA ASP A 326 -32.48 26.38 -10.78
C ASP A 326 -32.10 26.65 -12.25
N PRO A 327 -31.87 25.61 -13.07
CA PRO A 327 -31.55 25.78 -14.48
C PRO A 327 -32.76 26.30 -15.25
N THR A 328 -32.68 27.52 -15.77
CA THR A 328 -33.58 28.01 -16.81
C THR A 328 -33.15 27.41 -18.15
N ILE A 329 -34.03 26.66 -18.81
CA ILE A 329 -33.73 25.96 -20.07
C ILE A 329 -34.20 26.80 -21.25
N THR A 330 -33.29 27.07 -22.19
CA THR A 330 -33.56 27.81 -23.44
C THR A 330 -33.18 26.93 -24.63
N MET A 331 -34.10 26.76 -25.59
CA MET A 331 -33.80 26.09 -26.87
C MET A 331 -32.91 27.01 -27.73
N LEU A 332 -31.82 26.47 -28.27
CA LEU A 332 -30.90 27.17 -29.19
C LEU A 332 -31.02 26.67 -30.64
N GLY A 333 -31.59 25.49 -30.84
CA GLY A 333 -31.76 24.82 -32.13
C GLY A 333 -32.61 23.55 -31.99
N GLY A 334 -32.48 22.63 -32.93
CA GLY A 334 -33.25 21.37 -32.97
C GLY A 334 -32.72 20.31 -32.00
N TYR A 335 -31.40 20.30 -31.76
CA TYR A 335 -30.71 19.40 -30.83
C TYR A 335 -29.87 20.18 -29.80
N GLU A 336 -30.03 21.50 -29.75
CA GLU A 336 -29.17 22.41 -29.01
C GLU A 336 -29.95 23.17 -27.93
N GLN A 337 -29.39 23.22 -26.72
CA GLN A 337 -30.02 23.85 -25.54
C GLN A 337 -28.99 24.63 -24.71
N ALA A 338 -29.45 25.66 -24.00
CA ALA A 338 -28.74 26.28 -22.89
C ALA A 338 -29.46 25.95 -21.57
N HIS A 339 -28.73 25.46 -20.57
CA HIS A 339 -29.18 25.43 -19.17
C HIS A 339 -28.47 26.56 -18.43
N VAL A 340 -29.23 27.54 -17.91
CA VAL A 340 -28.69 28.77 -17.32
C VAL A 340 -29.08 28.87 -15.85
N PHE A 341 -28.08 28.87 -14.98
CA PHE A 341 -28.21 29.10 -13.54
C PHE A 341 -27.90 30.57 -13.28
N SER A 342 -28.90 31.35 -12.86
CA SER A 342 -28.74 32.79 -12.56
C SER A 342 -29.21 33.06 -11.13
N SER A 343 -28.30 33.55 -10.30
CA SER A 343 -28.54 33.83 -8.89
C SER A 343 -29.06 35.25 -8.66
N LYS A 344 -29.70 35.49 -7.50
CA LYS A 344 -30.10 36.86 -7.08
C LYS A 344 -28.89 37.74 -6.69
N SER A 345 -27.71 37.16 -6.48
CA SER A 345 -26.44 37.86 -6.23
C SER A 345 -25.71 38.29 -7.51
N GLY A 346 -26.14 37.82 -8.68
CA GLY A 346 -25.55 38.15 -9.98
C GLY A 346 -24.56 37.13 -10.53
N ASP A 347 -24.22 36.07 -9.77
CA ASP A 347 -23.51 34.90 -10.29
C ASP A 347 -24.35 34.23 -11.39
N CYS A 348 -23.75 33.94 -12.55
CA CYS A 348 -24.42 33.33 -13.71
C CYS A 348 -23.52 32.25 -14.34
N ALA A 349 -23.98 31.00 -14.35
CA ALA A 349 -23.35 29.89 -15.07
C ALA A 349 -24.25 29.34 -16.17
N ALA A 350 -23.70 28.99 -17.33
CA ALA A 350 -24.44 28.40 -18.44
C ALA A 350 -23.76 27.14 -19.01
N PHE A 351 -24.58 26.17 -19.39
CA PHE A 351 -24.16 24.92 -20.05
C PHE A 351 -24.83 24.88 -21.42
N LEU A 352 -24.04 24.92 -22.49
CA LEU A 352 -24.54 24.90 -23.88
C LEU A 352 -24.32 23.50 -24.48
N SER A 353 -25.40 22.74 -24.61
CA SER A 353 -25.39 21.32 -24.98
C SER A 353 -25.83 21.10 -26.44
N ASN A 354 -25.09 20.28 -27.18
CA ASN A 354 -25.49 19.70 -28.47
C ASN A 354 -25.70 18.19 -28.30
N TYR A 355 -26.94 17.72 -28.45
CA TYR A 355 -27.32 16.32 -28.34
C TYR A 355 -27.23 15.54 -29.67
N HIS A 356 -26.94 16.20 -30.79
CA HIS A 356 -26.82 15.52 -32.07
C HIS A 356 -25.53 14.69 -32.12
N MET A 357 -25.64 13.42 -32.51
CA MET A 357 -24.54 12.45 -32.38
C MET A 357 -23.49 12.52 -33.50
N GLN A 358 -23.76 13.29 -34.56
CA GLN A 358 -22.99 13.24 -35.81
C GLN A 358 -22.54 14.61 -36.36
N THR A 359 -23.17 15.71 -35.98
CA THR A 359 -22.85 17.04 -36.53
C THR A 359 -22.56 18.06 -35.43
N ALA A 360 -21.57 18.92 -35.68
CA ALA A 360 -21.37 20.12 -34.90
C ALA A 360 -22.47 21.15 -35.23
N ALA A 361 -22.76 22.04 -34.27
CA ALA A 361 -23.75 23.10 -34.41
C ALA A 361 -23.15 24.44 -33.96
N ARG A 362 -23.50 25.54 -34.66
CA ARG A 362 -23.10 26.90 -34.31
C ARG A 362 -24.30 27.67 -33.77
N VAL A 363 -24.31 27.91 -32.47
CA VAL A 363 -25.44 28.52 -31.75
C VAL A 363 -25.16 29.98 -31.38
N ARG A 364 -26.21 30.78 -31.20
CA ARG A 364 -26.12 32.16 -30.69
C ARG A 364 -26.72 32.24 -29.28
N PHE A 365 -25.93 32.67 -28.30
CA PHE A 365 -26.34 32.80 -26.90
C PHE A 365 -25.70 34.05 -26.29
N ASN A 366 -26.43 34.82 -25.47
CA ASN A 366 -25.99 36.11 -24.92
C ASN A 366 -25.31 37.03 -25.95
N ASN A 367 -25.90 37.12 -27.15
CA ASN A 367 -25.43 37.87 -28.32
C ASN A 367 -24.07 37.45 -28.92
N MET A 368 -23.48 36.34 -28.47
CA MET A 368 -22.23 35.77 -29.00
C MET A 368 -22.48 34.41 -29.68
N TYR A 369 -21.53 33.96 -30.52
CA TYR A 369 -21.62 32.68 -31.24
C TYR A 369 -20.69 31.64 -30.63
N TYR A 370 -21.15 30.38 -30.55
CA TYR A 370 -20.40 29.26 -30.00
C TYR A 370 -20.51 28.03 -30.91
N ASP A 371 -19.37 27.38 -31.16
CA ASP A 371 -19.28 26.17 -31.97
C ASP A 371 -19.23 24.92 -31.07
N LEU A 372 -20.33 24.17 -31.05
CA LEU A 372 -20.56 22.97 -30.24
C LEU A 372 -20.32 21.70 -31.08
N PRO A 373 -19.27 20.90 -30.80
CA PRO A 373 -19.09 19.58 -31.40
C PRO A 373 -20.31 18.65 -31.21
N PRO A 374 -20.43 17.55 -31.99
CA PRO A 374 -21.44 16.52 -31.76
C PRO A 374 -21.35 15.98 -30.33
N TRP A 375 -22.48 15.61 -29.73
CA TRP A 375 -22.54 14.94 -28.42
C TRP A 375 -21.67 15.63 -27.34
N SER A 376 -21.81 16.95 -27.21
CA SER A 376 -20.93 17.76 -26.35
C SER A 376 -21.66 18.83 -25.55
N ILE A 377 -21.05 19.26 -24.44
CA ILE A 377 -21.52 20.38 -23.61
C ILE A 377 -20.37 21.35 -23.39
N SER A 378 -20.59 22.64 -23.67
CA SER A 378 -19.68 23.74 -23.33
C SER A 378 -20.09 24.40 -22.01
N ILE A 379 -19.13 24.65 -21.12
CA ILE A 379 -19.37 25.21 -19.78
C ILE A 379 -18.88 26.66 -19.71
N LEU A 380 -19.76 27.57 -19.28
CA LEU A 380 -19.55 29.01 -19.22
C LEU A 380 -19.83 29.54 -17.80
N PRO A 381 -18.83 29.58 -16.88
CA PRO A 381 -19.02 29.97 -15.48
C PRO A 381 -19.40 31.43 -15.21
N ASN A 382 -19.42 32.26 -16.27
CA ASN A 382 -19.85 33.66 -16.25
C ASN A 382 -20.90 33.96 -17.33
N CYS A 383 -21.57 32.93 -17.87
CA CYS A 383 -22.52 33.01 -18.98
C CYS A 383 -21.98 33.67 -20.28
N LYS A 384 -20.65 33.75 -20.46
CA LYS A 384 -19.98 34.43 -21.59
C LYS A 384 -18.81 33.65 -22.18
N ASN A 385 -17.87 33.20 -21.35
CA ASN A 385 -16.62 32.58 -21.81
C ASN A 385 -16.70 31.07 -21.63
N VAL A 386 -16.49 30.31 -22.70
CA VAL A 386 -16.35 28.85 -22.61
C VAL A 386 -14.99 28.53 -21.98
N VAL A 387 -14.99 27.86 -20.82
CA VAL A 387 -13.74 27.40 -20.17
C VAL A 387 -13.44 25.92 -20.44
N PHE A 388 -14.47 25.16 -20.84
CA PHE A 388 -14.37 23.72 -21.10
C PHE A 388 -15.44 23.29 -22.11
N ASN A 389 -15.15 22.29 -22.94
CA ASN A 389 -16.17 21.55 -23.70
C ASN A 389 -15.87 20.05 -23.65
N THR A 390 -16.89 19.24 -23.37
CA THR A 390 -16.73 17.81 -23.08
C THR A 390 -16.14 17.00 -24.23
N ALA A 391 -16.18 17.47 -25.48
CA ALA A 391 -15.59 16.80 -26.65
C ALA A 391 -14.31 17.49 -27.19
N LYS A 392 -13.82 18.57 -26.55
CA LYS A 392 -12.56 19.24 -26.92
C LYS A 392 -11.48 18.86 -25.92
N VAL A 393 -10.95 17.65 -26.07
CA VAL A 393 -9.87 17.12 -25.22
C VAL A 393 -8.57 17.91 -25.48
N GLY A 394 -8.14 18.71 -24.50
CA GLY A 394 -6.87 19.46 -24.54
C GLY A 394 -5.65 18.63 -24.11
N VAL A 395 -5.88 17.48 -23.47
CA VAL A 395 -4.86 16.67 -22.81
C VAL A 395 -4.29 15.61 -23.77
N GLN A 396 -2.97 15.48 -23.79
CA GLN A 396 -2.28 14.48 -24.62
C GLN A 396 -2.50 13.05 -24.11
N THR A 397 -2.92 12.14 -25.00
CA THR A 397 -3.09 10.71 -24.71
C THR A 397 -1.77 10.03 -24.33
N SER A 398 -1.75 9.32 -23.21
CA SER A 398 -0.66 8.43 -22.80
C SER A 398 -0.81 7.05 -23.43
N LYS A 399 0.28 6.40 -23.82
CA LYS A 399 0.26 5.04 -24.38
C LYS A 399 1.13 4.09 -23.55
N THR A 400 0.50 3.45 -22.56
CA THR A 400 1.11 2.43 -21.69
C THR A 400 1.65 1.25 -22.51
N GLN A 401 2.79 0.69 -22.10
CA GLN A 401 3.42 -0.47 -22.73
C GLN A 401 4.03 -1.36 -21.63
N MET A 402 3.96 -2.68 -21.81
CA MET A 402 4.69 -3.64 -20.97
C MET A 402 6.01 -4.01 -21.67
N LEU A 403 7.13 -3.89 -20.94
CA LEU A 403 8.48 -4.16 -21.46
C LEU A 403 9.19 -5.20 -20.60
N SER A 404 10.05 -6.02 -21.21
CA SER A 404 10.90 -6.97 -20.48
C SER A 404 11.96 -6.24 -19.67
N THR A 405 12.00 -6.47 -18.36
CA THR A 405 13.09 -6.01 -17.47
C THR A 405 14.38 -6.81 -17.65
N ASN A 406 14.32 -7.95 -18.34
CA ASN A 406 15.43 -8.91 -18.52
C ASN A 406 16.00 -9.46 -17.20
N ALA A 407 15.27 -9.32 -16.09
CA ALA A 407 15.60 -9.94 -14.81
C ALA A 407 15.63 -11.47 -14.96
N LYS A 408 16.71 -12.10 -14.52
CA LYS A 408 16.91 -13.54 -14.68
C LYS A 408 16.17 -14.31 -13.59
N LEU A 409 15.10 -14.99 -13.99
CA LEU A 409 14.53 -16.11 -13.23
C LEU A 409 15.58 -17.22 -13.17
N LEU A 410 16.02 -17.54 -11.95
CA LEU A 410 17.04 -18.53 -11.65
C LEU A 410 16.40 -19.92 -11.60
N SER A 411 16.91 -20.83 -12.44
CA SER A 411 16.72 -22.29 -12.46
C SER A 411 15.37 -22.80 -11.91
N TRP A 412 14.45 -23.17 -12.79
CA TRP A 412 13.14 -23.65 -12.34
C TRP A 412 13.22 -25.00 -11.60
N GLU A 413 12.47 -25.08 -10.51
CA GLU A 413 12.16 -26.28 -9.75
C GLU A 413 10.69 -26.66 -9.99
N THR A 414 10.40 -27.95 -10.19
CA THR A 414 9.03 -28.44 -10.37
C THR A 414 8.63 -29.53 -9.37
N PHE A 415 7.35 -29.57 -9.05
CA PHE A 415 6.72 -30.63 -8.25
C PHE A 415 5.33 -30.94 -8.86
N SER A 416 5.13 -32.15 -9.38
CA SER A 416 3.85 -32.56 -9.96
C SER A 416 2.94 -33.21 -8.92
N GLU A 417 1.64 -32.91 -8.99
CA GLU A 417 0.62 -33.54 -8.13
C GLU A 417 0.51 -35.05 -8.42
N ASP A 418 0.62 -35.86 -7.37
CA ASP A 418 0.56 -37.32 -7.45
C ASP A 418 -0.89 -37.82 -7.52
N LEU A 419 -1.36 -38.03 -8.75
CA LEU A 419 -2.71 -38.51 -9.07
C LEU A 419 -2.96 -39.97 -8.68
N SER A 420 -1.94 -40.75 -8.31
CA SER A 420 -2.14 -42.11 -7.79
C SER A 420 -2.65 -42.06 -6.34
N SER A 421 -2.05 -41.18 -5.52
CA SER A 421 -2.41 -40.93 -4.11
C SER A 421 -3.78 -40.26 -3.87
N ALA A 422 -4.56 -40.01 -4.93
CA ALA A 422 -5.86 -39.34 -4.85
C ALA A 422 -6.90 -40.12 -4.01
N ASN A 423 -6.78 -41.45 -3.93
CA ASN A 423 -7.72 -42.33 -3.23
C ASN A 423 -7.22 -42.88 -1.87
N ASP A 424 -5.92 -42.76 -1.56
CA ASP A 424 -5.32 -43.42 -0.39
C ASP A 424 -5.55 -42.67 0.93
N ASP A 425 -6.04 -41.44 0.81
CA ASP A 425 -6.15 -40.45 1.88
C ASP A 425 -7.37 -39.56 1.52
N THR A 426 -8.58 -40.04 1.81
CA THR A 426 -9.86 -39.44 1.40
C THR A 426 -10.59 -38.86 2.61
N ASP A 427 -10.95 -37.57 2.52
CA ASP A 427 -11.51 -36.84 3.66
C ASP A 427 -12.97 -37.29 3.95
N ILE A 428 -13.75 -37.59 2.90
CA ILE A 428 -15.17 -37.97 2.98
C ILE A 428 -15.48 -39.02 1.91
N THR A 429 -16.36 -39.99 2.21
CA THR A 429 -17.00 -40.85 1.18
C THR A 429 -18.50 -40.96 1.40
N THR A 430 -19.30 -40.96 0.34
CA THR A 430 -20.77 -41.07 0.39
C THR A 430 -21.34 -41.78 -0.83
N VAL A 431 -22.64 -42.05 -0.85
CA VAL A 431 -23.41 -42.48 -2.04
C VAL A 431 -24.16 -41.27 -2.59
N GLY A 432 -24.04 -41.02 -3.89
CA GLY A 432 -24.53 -39.78 -4.50
C GLY A 432 -23.44 -38.72 -4.68
N LEU A 433 -23.82 -37.58 -5.27
CA LEU A 433 -22.93 -36.45 -5.54
C LEU A 433 -23.16 -35.30 -4.56
N LEU A 434 -22.08 -34.81 -3.95
CA LEU A 434 -22.09 -33.61 -3.09
C LEU A 434 -21.83 -32.33 -3.91
N GLU A 435 -22.50 -31.23 -3.52
CA GLU A 435 -22.27 -29.89 -4.04
C GLU A 435 -20.91 -29.35 -3.51
N GLN A 436 -20.18 -28.60 -4.35
CA GLN A 436 -18.79 -28.26 -4.06
C GLN A 436 -18.62 -27.30 -2.87
N LEU A 437 -19.40 -26.21 -2.80
CA LEU A 437 -19.25 -25.19 -1.76
C LEU A 437 -19.56 -25.75 -0.36
N ASN A 438 -20.52 -26.67 -0.27
CA ASN A 438 -20.88 -27.39 0.96
C ASN A 438 -19.77 -28.34 1.45
N VAL A 439 -18.92 -28.85 0.55
CA VAL A 439 -17.75 -29.67 0.95
C VAL A 439 -16.52 -28.80 1.20
N THR A 440 -16.19 -27.86 0.32
CA THR A 440 -14.95 -27.06 0.44
C THR A 440 -15.06 -25.90 1.43
N ARG A 441 -16.26 -25.41 1.76
CA ARG A 441 -16.45 -24.17 2.56
C ARG A 441 -15.69 -22.95 2.01
N ASP A 442 -15.34 -22.98 0.73
CA ASP A 442 -14.41 -22.07 0.05
C ASP A 442 -12.97 -22.00 0.64
N ILE A 443 -12.49 -23.03 1.35
CA ILE A 443 -11.06 -23.05 1.75
C ILE A 443 -10.09 -23.35 0.58
N SER A 444 -10.59 -23.87 -0.55
CA SER A 444 -9.84 -24.01 -1.81
C SER A 444 -10.77 -23.90 -3.02
N ASP A 445 -10.21 -23.52 -4.17
CA ASP A 445 -10.87 -23.58 -5.49
C ASP A 445 -11.20 -25.02 -5.92
N TYR A 446 -10.47 -25.99 -5.36
CA TYR A 446 -10.36 -27.35 -5.89
C TYR A 446 -11.12 -28.37 -5.03
N LEU A 447 -11.91 -29.22 -5.70
CA LEU A 447 -12.54 -30.40 -5.08
C LEU A 447 -12.42 -31.62 -6.00
N TRP A 448 -11.83 -32.69 -5.47
CA TRP A 448 -11.81 -34.00 -6.13
C TRP A 448 -13.11 -34.76 -5.88
N TYR A 449 -13.63 -35.38 -6.95
CA TYR A 449 -14.71 -36.36 -6.94
C TYR A 449 -14.16 -37.65 -7.55
N SER A 450 -13.95 -38.71 -6.77
CA SER A 450 -13.38 -39.97 -7.25
C SER A 450 -14.30 -41.17 -7.02
N THR A 451 -14.49 -41.99 -8.05
CA THR A 451 -15.26 -43.24 -7.98
C THR A 451 -14.55 -44.36 -8.73
N SER A 452 -14.82 -45.62 -8.37
CA SER A 452 -14.25 -46.79 -9.06
C SER A 452 -15.30 -47.53 -9.88
N VAL A 453 -14.97 -47.80 -11.14
CA VAL A 453 -15.86 -48.46 -12.11
C VAL A 453 -15.25 -49.78 -12.55
N ASP A 454 -15.85 -50.88 -12.11
CA ASP A 454 -15.51 -52.21 -12.61
C ASP A 454 -16.08 -52.43 -14.01
N ILE A 455 -15.23 -52.89 -14.93
CA ILE A 455 -15.51 -53.17 -16.34
C ILE A 455 -15.31 -54.66 -16.59
N SER A 456 -16.30 -55.33 -17.20
CA SER A 456 -16.21 -56.76 -17.50
C SER A 456 -15.21 -57.04 -18.64
N PRO A 457 -14.36 -58.07 -18.53
CA PRO A 457 -13.55 -58.56 -19.66
C PRO A 457 -14.38 -59.02 -20.89
N SER A 458 -15.71 -59.13 -20.75
CA SER A 458 -16.61 -59.44 -21.87
C SER A 458 -16.94 -58.25 -22.77
N GLU A 459 -16.79 -57.01 -22.29
CA GLU A 459 -17.32 -55.80 -22.95
C GLU A 459 -16.80 -55.65 -24.39
N SER A 460 -17.71 -55.38 -25.34
CA SER A 460 -17.38 -55.35 -26.76
C SER A 460 -16.37 -54.27 -27.15
N PHE A 461 -16.38 -53.11 -26.48
CA PHE A 461 -15.47 -51.99 -26.78
C PHE A 461 -13.99 -52.38 -26.59
N LEU A 462 -13.67 -53.19 -25.57
CA LEU A 462 -12.33 -53.70 -25.30
C LEU A 462 -11.80 -54.56 -26.47
N ARG A 463 -12.68 -55.33 -27.11
CA ARG A 463 -12.35 -56.21 -28.24
C ARG A 463 -12.22 -55.46 -29.57
N GLN A 464 -12.93 -54.33 -29.69
CA GLN A 464 -12.94 -53.49 -30.89
C GLN A 464 -11.91 -52.34 -30.83
N GLY A 465 -11.16 -52.20 -29.74
CA GLY A 465 -10.21 -51.08 -29.55
C GLY A 465 -10.89 -49.71 -29.44
N GLN A 466 -12.17 -49.67 -29.03
CA GLN A 466 -12.94 -48.43 -28.97
C GLN A 466 -12.92 -47.84 -27.55
N HIS A 467 -12.71 -46.52 -27.45
CA HIS A 467 -12.88 -45.80 -26.19
C HIS A 467 -14.35 -45.44 -25.97
N ILE A 468 -14.86 -45.73 -24.77
CA ILE A 468 -16.20 -45.33 -24.34
C ILE A 468 -16.29 -43.83 -24.09
N THR A 469 -17.49 -43.27 -24.14
CA THR A 469 -17.72 -41.83 -23.90
C THR A 469 -18.25 -41.59 -22.50
N LEU A 470 -17.58 -40.73 -21.74
CA LEU A 470 -18.04 -40.22 -20.45
C LEU A 470 -18.68 -38.84 -20.64
N THR A 471 -19.89 -38.70 -20.12
CA THR A 471 -20.64 -37.45 -20.02
C THR A 471 -20.68 -37.01 -18.55
N VAL A 472 -20.34 -35.76 -18.25
CA VAL A 472 -20.37 -35.20 -16.88
C VAL A 472 -21.04 -33.84 -16.91
N GLN A 473 -22.14 -33.65 -16.17
CA GLN A 473 -22.73 -32.32 -15.98
C GLN A 473 -22.21 -31.65 -14.70
N SER A 474 -21.84 -30.37 -14.82
CA SER A 474 -21.37 -29.52 -13.71
C SER A 474 -22.16 -28.22 -13.65
N ALA A 475 -22.39 -27.73 -12.43
CA ALA A 475 -23.03 -26.43 -12.19
C ALA A 475 -22.05 -25.24 -12.37
N GLY A 476 -20.74 -25.51 -12.34
CA GLY A 476 -19.67 -24.54 -12.55
C GLY A 476 -18.38 -24.94 -11.82
N ASP A 477 -17.22 -24.35 -12.08
CA ASP A 477 -16.92 -23.35 -13.12
C ASP A 477 -15.97 -23.93 -14.20
N ALA A 478 -15.05 -24.80 -13.80
CA ALA A 478 -14.28 -25.67 -14.68
C ALA A 478 -14.16 -27.09 -14.13
N LEU A 479 -13.85 -28.05 -15.01
CA LEU A 479 -13.72 -29.47 -14.72
C LEU A 479 -12.55 -30.06 -15.50
N HIS A 480 -11.69 -30.81 -14.81
CA HIS A 480 -10.70 -31.69 -15.43
C HIS A 480 -11.05 -33.15 -15.15
N VAL A 481 -11.02 -33.99 -16.18
CA VAL A 481 -11.48 -35.39 -16.12
C VAL A 481 -10.30 -36.34 -16.28
N PHE A 482 -10.03 -37.14 -15.25
CA PHE A 482 -8.95 -38.13 -15.24
C PHE A 482 -9.52 -39.56 -15.19
N ALA A 483 -8.94 -40.44 -15.99
CA ALA A 483 -9.23 -41.88 -15.96
C ALA A 483 -7.92 -42.63 -15.71
N ASN A 484 -7.90 -43.46 -14.67
CA ASN A 484 -6.73 -44.24 -14.25
C ASN A 484 -5.44 -43.39 -14.12
N GLY A 485 -5.57 -42.19 -13.53
CA GLY A 485 -4.48 -41.22 -13.36
C GLY A 485 -4.17 -40.35 -14.58
N HIS A 486 -4.69 -40.66 -15.78
CA HIS A 486 -4.40 -39.91 -17.01
C HIS A 486 -5.51 -38.91 -17.36
N LEU A 487 -5.13 -37.68 -17.72
CA LEU A 487 -6.06 -36.63 -18.16
C LEU A 487 -6.74 -37.05 -19.47
N SER A 488 -8.06 -37.22 -19.43
CA SER A 488 -8.92 -37.57 -20.58
C SER A 488 -9.55 -36.35 -21.24
N GLY A 489 -9.62 -35.21 -20.55
CA GLY A 489 -10.09 -33.95 -21.11
C GLY A 489 -10.45 -32.89 -20.07
N SER A 490 -10.97 -31.76 -20.50
CA SER A 490 -11.41 -30.66 -19.64
C SER A 490 -12.55 -29.85 -20.28
N ALA A 491 -13.39 -29.21 -19.47
CA ALA A 491 -14.44 -28.29 -19.91
C ALA A 491 -14.66 -27.19 -18.87
N PHE A 492 -15.28 -26.09 -19.28
CA PHE A 492 -15.59 -24.94 -18.42
C PHE A 492 -16.81 -24.17 -18.93
N GLY A 493 -17.44 -23.41 -18.03
CA GLY A 493 -18.55 -22.51 -18.35
C GLY A 493 -18.08 -21.11 -18.77
N SER A 494 -18.98 -20.14 -18.68
CA SER A 494 -18.66 -18.70 -18.77
C SER A 494 -19.36 -17.92 -17.65
N ARG A 495 -19.07 -16.62 -17.53
CA ARG A 495 -19.73 -15.75 -16.55
C ARG A 495 -21.25 -15.67 -16.77
N GLU A 496 -21.70 -15.64 -18.03
CA GLU A 496 -23.13 -15.66 -18.38
C GLU A 496 -23.74 -17.06 -18.22
N ASN A 497 -22.96 -18.14 -18.46
CA ASN A 497 -23.43 -19.52 -18.40
C ASN A 497 -22.45 -20.42 -17.62
N ARG A 498 -22.52 -20.41 -16.28
CA ARG A 498 -21.64 -21.23 -15.41
C ARG A 498 -21.78 -22.74 -15.63
N LYS A 499 -22.99 -23.20 -15.95
CA LYS A 499 -23.31 -24.64 -16.11
C LYS A 499 -22.83 -25.17 -17.45
N PHE A 500 -22.21 -26.35 -17.46
CA PHE A 500 -21.74 -27.00 -18.69
C PHE A 500 -21.82 -28.53 -18.60
N THR A 501 -21.69 -29.19 -19.75
CA THR A 501 -21.53 -30.64 -19.86
C THR A 501 -20.19 -30.95 -20.52
N PHE A 502 -19.33 -31.71 -19.84
CA PHE A 502 -18.21 -32.38 -20.47
C PHE A 502 -18.70 -33.64 -21.19
N THR A 503 -18.28 -33.85 -22.42
CA THR A 503 -18.49 -35.09 -23.17
C THR A 503 -17.19 -35.47 -23.84
N GLY A 504 -16.57 -36.58 -23.45
CA GLY A 504 -15.26 -36.98 -23.96
C GLY A 504 -15.00 -38.48 -23.88
N LYS A 505 -14.04 -38.96 -24.67
CA LYS A 505 -13.61 -40.36 -24.65
C LYS A 505 -12.72 -40.62 -23.43
N VAL A 506 -12.94 -41.74 -22.74
CA VAL A 506 -12.11 -42.19 -21.60
C VAL A 506 -11.53 -43.57 -21.88
N ASN A 507 -10.29 -43.79 -21.45
CA ASN A 507 -9.58 -45.04 -21.68
C ASN A 507 -9.69 -45.96 -20.45
N LEU A 508 -10.62 -46.91 -20.49
CA LEU A 508 -10.82 -47.90 -19.43
C LEU A 508 -10.31 -49.29 -19.87
N HIS A 509 -9.72 -50.02 -18.93
CA HIS A 509 -9.28 -51.41 -19.11
C HIS A 509 -10.26 -52.39 -18.44
N ALA A 510 -10.05 -53.70 -18.62
CA ALA A 510 -10.81 -54.72 -17.89
C ALA A 510 -10.52 -54.65 -16.37
N GLY A 511 -11.50 -55.01 -15.54
CA GLY A 511 -11.40 -54.93 -14.08
C GLY A 511 -11.69 -53.54 -13.52
N ARG A 512 -11.10 -53.24 -12.35
CA ARG A 512 -11.36 -52.01 -11.59
C ARG A 512 -10.65 -50.80 -12.21
N ASN A 513 -11.41 -49.81 -12.65
CA ASN A 513 -10.90 -48.52 -13.10
C ASN A 513 -11.20 -47.44 -12.06
N ILE A 514 -10.46 -46.33 -12.10
CA ILE A 514 -10.69 -45.14 -11.27
C ILE A 514 -11.03 -43.97 -12.19
N ILE A 515 -12.13 -43.28 -11.92
CA ILE A 515 -12.49 -42.01 -12.54
C ILE A 515 -12.37 -40.94 -11.46
N SER A 516 -11.50 -39.96 -11.68
CA SER A 516 -11.28 -38.82 -10.79
C SER A 516 -11.61 -37.54 -11.54
N LEU A 517 -12.53 -36.75 -11.00
CA LEU A 517 -12.96 -35.48 -11.57
C LEU A 517 -12.45 -34.36 -10.64
N LEU A 518 -11.64 -33.46 -11.17
CA LEU A 518 -11.22 -32.26 -10.45
C LEU A 518 -12.16 -31.12 -10.81
N SER A 519 -13.04 -30.77 -9.89
CA SER A 519 -13.94 -29.63 -9.99
C SER A 519 -13.24 -28.36 -9.50
N VAL A 520 -13.46 -27.25 -10.19
CA VAL A 520 -12.77 -25.98 -9.96
C VAL A 520 -13.79 -24.84 -9.91
N ALA A 521 -13.85 -24.13 -8.79
CA ALA A 521 -14.56 -22.86 -8.67
C ALA A 521 -13.66 -21.70 -9.16
N VAL A 522 -14.25 -20.66 -9.75
CA VAL A 522 -13.49 -19.49 -10.27
C VAL A 522 -14.17 -18.21 -9.78
N GLY A 523 -14.13 -17.99 -8.46
CA GLY A 523 -14.94 -16.97 -7.77
C GLY A 523 -16.39 -17.43 -7.56
N LEU A 524 -17.04 -16.88 -6.53
CA LEU A 524 -18.41 -17.27 -6.16
C LEU A 524 -19.46 -16.26 -6.67
N PRO A 525 -20.72 -16.69 -6.93
CA PRO A 525 -21.81 -15.81 -7.32
C PRO A 525 -21.99 -14.59 -6.39
N ASN A 526 -22.23 -13.43 -7.00
CA ASN A 526 -22.18 -12.12 -6.35
C ASN A 526 -23.36 -11.20 -6.70
N ASN A 527 -24.28 -11.63 -7.57
CA ASN A 527 -25.46 -10.91 -7.99
C ASN A 527 -26.49 -11.91 -8.56
N GLY A 528 -27.76 -11.49 -8.63
CA GLY A 528 -28.92 -12.34 -8.90
C GLY A 528 -29.89 -12.34 -7.71
N ALA A 529 -31.11 -12.82 -7.91
CA ALA A 529 -32.00 -13.18 -6.81
C ALA A 529 -31.64 -14.58 -6.32
N HIS A 530 -31.56 -14.75 -5.00
CA HIS A 530 -31.17 -16.00 -4.33
C HIS A 530 -29.87 -16.63 -4.87
N PHE A 531 -28.82 -15.82 -5.08
CA PHE A 531 -27.53 -16.31 -5.57
C PHE A 531 -26.81 -17.21 -4.55
N GLU A 532 -27.17 -17.15 -3.27
CA GLU A 532 -26.70 -18.02 -2.20
C GLU A 532 -27.10 -19.50 -2.41
N THR A 533 -28.19 -19.75 -3.16
CA THR A 533 -28.65 -21.12 -3.48
C THR A 533 -28.10 -21.63 -4.82
N TRP A 534 -27.12 -20.96 -5.42
CA TRP A 534 -26.56 -21.34 -6.73
C TRP A 534 -25.40 -22.32 -6.58
N ASN A 535 -25.74 -23.60 -6.61
CA ASN A 535 -24.80 -24.74 -6.57
C ASN A 535 -23.57 -24.56 -7.48
N THR A 536 -22.44 -25.12 -7.05
CA THR A 536 -21.18 -25.21 -7.79
C THR A 536 -20.70 -26.67 -7.85
N GLY A 537 -19.90 -27.01 -8.86
CA GLY A 537 -19.30 -28.33 -9.04
C GLY A 537 -20.20 -29.42 -9.63
N VAL A 538 -19.73 -30.66 -9.54
CA VAL A 538 -20.32 -31.82 -10.25
C VAL A 538 -21.61 -32.28 -9.56
N GLN A 539 -22.75 -31.87 -10.12
CA GLN A 539 -24.08 -32.32 -9.68
C GLN A 539 -24.61 -33.52 -10.47
N GLY A 540 -24.00 -33.82 -11.63
CA GLY A 540 -24.44 -34.88 -12.52
C GLY A 540 -25.70 -34.52 -13.34
N PRO A 541 -26.20 -35.45 -14.16
CA PRO A 541 -25.79 -36.86 -14.25
C PRO A 541 -24.36 -37.08 -14.75
N VAL A 542 -23.78 -38.21 -14.35
CA VAL A 542 -22.44 -38.67 -14.73
C VAL A 542 -22.60 -40.03 -15.40
N VAL A 543 -22.41 -40.12 -16.71
CA VAL A 543 -22.88 -41.27 -17.52
C VAL A 543 -21.78 -41.80 -18.44
N LEU A 544 -21.52 -43.10 -18.38
CA LEU A 544 -20.75 -43.82 -19.37
C LEU A 544 -21.66 -44.34 -20.49
N HIS A 545 -21.28 -44.10 -21.74
CA HIS A 545 -21.97 -44.51 -22.95
C HIS A 545 -21.07 -45.43 -23.79
N GLY A 546 -21.64 -46.49 -24.38
CA GLY A 546 -20.89 -47.45 -25.20
C GLY A 546 -20.39 -48.68 -24.43
N VAL A 547 -20.96 -48.93 -23.25
CA VAL A 547 -20.92 -50.26 -22.60
C VAL A 547 -21.97 -51.18 -23.25
N ASP A 548 -21.82 -52.50 -23.15
CA ASP A 548 -22.73 -53.48 -23.77
C ASP A 548 -24.20 -53.33 -23.31
N LYS A 549 -24.41 -52.77 -22.11
CA LYS A 549 -25.73 -52.41 -21.55
C LYS A 549 -26.23 -51.02 -21.98
N GLY A 550 -25.66 -50.44 -23.04
CA GLY A 550 -25.98 -49.13 -23.61
C GLY A 550 -25.37 -47.96 -22.83
N LYS A 551 -25.88 -47.71 -21.62
CA LYS A 551 -25.37 -46.65 -20.73
C LYS A 551 -25.33 -47.08 -19.26
N ARG A 552 -24.34 -46.59 -18.50
CA ARG A 552 -24.21 -46.78 -17.04
C ARG A 552 -24.13 -45.43 -16.36
N ASP A 553 -25.08 -45.16 -15.47
CA ASP A 553 -25.08 -43.96 -14.62
C ASP A 553 -24.15 -44.19 -13.40
N LEU A 554 -23.32 -43.20 -13.10
CA LEU A 554 -22.37 -43.19 -11.98
C LEU A 554 -22.82 -42.27 -10.83
N SER A 555 -23.83 -41.41 -11.03
CA SER A 555 -24.22 -40.37 -10.07
C SER A 555 -24.62 -40.92 -8.70
N TRP A 556 -25.25 -42.08 -8.66
CA TRP A 556 -25.69 -42.75 -7.42
C TRP A 556 -24.79 -43.92 -6.98
N GLN A 557 -23.54 -43.98 -7.47
CA GLN A 557 -22.53 -44.91 -6.95
C GLN A 557 -21.80 -44.30 -5.75
N LYS A 558 -20.85 -45.02 -5.15
CA LYS A 558 -20.01 -44.49 -4.06
C LYS A 558 -18.98 -43.51 -4.62
N TRP A 559 -18.98 -42.28 -4.10
CA TRP A 559 -18.02 -41.23 -4.41
C TRP A 559 -17.15 -40.93 -3.20
N SER A 560 -15.89 -40.57 -3.48
CA SER A 560 -14.86 -40.18 -2.50
C SER A 560 -14.42 -38.76 -2.79
N TYR A 561 -14.14 -38.00 -1.75
CA TYR A 561 -13.93 -36.56 -1.80
C TYR A 561 -12.61 -36.18 -1.13
N LYS A 562 -11.93 -35.20 -1.72
CA LYS A 562 -10.68 -34.64 -1.20
C LYS A 562 -10.61 -33.14 -1.50
N VAL A 563 -10.45 -32.31 -0.46
CA VAL A 563 -10.46 -30.84 -0.60
C VAL A 563 -9.04 -30.33 -0.91
N GLY A 564 -8.94 -29.45 -1.91
CA GLY A 564 -7.68 -28.81 -2.29
C GLY A 564 -6.71 -29.72 -3.05
N LEU A 565 -5.50 -29.20 -3.26
CA LEU A 565 -4.37 -29.90 -3.88
C LEU A 565 -3.34 -30.34 -2.82
N ARG A 566 -2.49 -31.34 -3.14
CA ARG A 566 -1.45 -31.83 -2.21
C ARG A 566 -0.48 -30.71 -1.84
N GLY A 567 -0.07 -29.89 -2.81
CA GLY A 567 0.82 -28.75 -2.57
C GLY A 567 0.19 -27.62 -1.75
N GLU A 568 -1.13 -27.47 -1.75
CA GLU A 568 -1.85 -26.56 -0.83
C GLU A 568 -1.75 -27.10 0.61
N ARG A 569 -2.07 -28.39 0.83
CA ARG A 569 -1.98 -29.04 2.15
C ARG A 569 -0.54 -29.13 2.68
N MET A 570 0.46 -29.17 1.79
CA MET A 570 1.90 -29.16 2.12
C MET A 570 2.49 -27.73 2.22
N ASN A 571 1.68 -26.69 2.02
CA ASN A 571 2.09 -25.27 2.08
C ASN A 571 3.36 -24.96 1.26
N LEU A 572 3.45 -25.49 0.03
CA LEU A 572 4.62 -25.33 -0.86
C LEU A 572 4.93 -23.87 -1.25
N VAL A 573 4.01 -22.95 -0.95
CA VAL A 573 4.11 -21.51 -1.19
C VAL A 573 4.89 -20.77 -0.10
N SER A 574 5.12 -21.40 1.06
CA SER A 574 5.82 -20.77 2.18
C SER A 574 7.31 -20.55 1.88
N PRO A 575 7.84 -19.32 2.03
CA PRO A 575 9.27 -19.06 1.82
C PRO A 575 10.18 -19.62 2.93
N ILE A 576 9.61 -20.04 4.06
CA ILE A 576 10.35 -20.48 5.26
C ILE A 576 9.97 -21.92 5.68
N GLY A 577 8.71 -22.33 5.46
CA GLY A 577 8.12 -23.56 6.01
C GLY A 577 8.16 -24.79 5.10
N VAL A 578 9.22 -25.02 4.32
CA VAL A 578 9.27 -26.13 3.36
C VAL A 578 9.44 -27.48 4.07
N SER A 579 8.36 -28.23 4.21
CA SER A 579 8.44 -29.68 4.49
C SER A 579 9.24 -30.36 3.37
N SER A 580 10.22 -31.19 3.70
CA SER A 580 11.24 -31.69 2.75
C SER A 580 10.65 -32.49 1.58
N VAL A 581 10.39 -31.82 0.46
CA VAL A 581 9.95 -32.40 -0.81
C VAL A 581 11.10 -32.48 -1.80
N GLY A 582 11.15 -33.57 -2.56
CA GLY A 582 12.05 -33.71 -3.71
C GLY A 582 11.56 -32.89 -4.89
N TRP A 583 11.91 -31.60 -4.92
CA TRP A 583 11.78 -30.76 -6.11
C TRP A 583 12.65 -31.31 -7.25
N MET A 584 12.12 -31.32 -8.47
CA MET A 584 12.85 -31.74 -9.67
C MET A 584 13.45 -30.52 -10.38
N PRO A 585 14.75 -30.52 -10.72
CA PRO A 585 15.33 -29.43 -11.52
C PRO A 585 14.86 -29.50 -12.98
N GLU A 586 14.68 -28.32 -13.58
CA GLU A 586 14.23 -28.06 -14.96
C GLU A 586 14.82 -29.02 -16.02
N SER A 587 16.10 -29.36 -15.89
CA SER A 587 16.85 -30.24 -16.80
C SER A 587 16.26 -31.65 -16.97
N LEU A 588 15.50 -32.15 -15.99
CA LEU A 588 14.83 -33.45 -16.06
C LEU A 588 13.42 -33.38 -16.67
N PHE A 589 12.79 -32.19 -16.66
CA PHE A 589 11.36 -32.03 -16.95
C PHE A 589 11.04 -31.44 -18.34
N ALA A 590 12.00 -30.75 -18.97
CA ALA A 590 11.83 -29.96 -20.21
C ALA A 590 11.45 -30.74 -21.50
N ARG A 591 10.86 -31.94 -21.39
CA ARG A 591 10.44 -32.81 -22.50
C ARG A 591 8.94 -33.13 -22.54
N SER A 592 8.17 -32.89 -21.47
CA SER A 592 6.72 -33.09 -21.49
C SER A 592 5.99 -32.33 -20.35
N PRO A 593 5.28 -31.23 -20.63
CA PRO A 593 4.54 -30.49 -19.60
C PRO A 593 3.37 -31.33 -19.06
N GLN A 594 3.24 -31.42 -17.74
CA GLN A 594 2.21 -32.19 -17.05
C GLN A 594 1.13 -31.29 -16.43
N PRO A 595 -0.15 -31.68 -16.47
CA PRO A 595 -1.21 -30.97 -15.75
C PRO A 595 -0.92 -31.01 -14.24
N LEU A 596 -1.41 -30.00 -13.50
CA LEU A 596 -1.28 -29.93 -12.04
C LEU A 596 0.19 -30.01 -11.55
N THR A 597 1.05 -29.18 -12.13
CA THR A 597 2.46 -29.03 -11.73
C THR A 597 2.66 -27.68 -11.03
N TRP A 598 3.31 -27.72 -9.87
CA TRP A 598 3.83 -26.56 -9.16
C TRP A 598 5.19 -26.17 -9.75
N TYR A 599 5.41 -24.87 -9.91
CA TYR A 599 6.63 -24.29 -10.45
C TYR A 599 7.19 -23.29 -9.45
N LYS A 600 8.51 -23.30 -9.26
CA LYS A 600 9.22 -22.42 -8.34
C LYS A 600 10.52 -21.93 -8.99
N ALA A 601 10.82 -20.65 -8.84
CA ALA A 601 12.07 -20.02 -9.24
C ALA A 601 12.39 -18.87 -8.27
N TYR A 602 13.65 -18.46 -8.23
CA TYR A 602 14.08 -17.26 -7.51
C TYR A 602 14.50 -16.19 -8.52
N PHE A 603 14.37 -14.91 -8.18
CA PHE A 603 14.87 -13.81 -9.02
C PHE A 603 15.19 -12.61 -8.14
N ASN A 604 16.10 -11.77 -8.61
CA ASN A 604 16.37 -10.48 -7.99
C ASN A 604 15.33 -9.46 -8.48
N ALA A 605 14.89 -8.56 -7.61
CA ALA A 605 14.06 -7.43 -8.04
C ALA A 605 14.80 -6.59 -9.12
N PRO A 606 14.11 -6.10 -10.16
CA PRO A 606 14.71 -5.18 -11.13
C PRO A 606 15.19 -3.87 -10.46
N ASP A 607 16.33 -3.34 -10.92
CA ASP A 607 17.08 -2.25 -10.28
C ASP A 607 16.46 -0.84 -10.40
N ALA A 608 15.15 -0.70 -10.57
CA ALA A 608 14.56 0.57 -11.03
C ALA A 608 13.19 0.89 -10.34
N GLU A 609 12.29 1.59 -11.04
CA GLU A 609 11.27 2.48 -10.45
C GLU A 609 9.71 2.59 -10.93
N GLU A 610 9.06 2.05 -12.00
CA GLU A 610 7.63 2.25 -12.47
C GLU A 610 7.00 0.94 -13.02
N PRO A 611 5.69 0.66 -12.90
CA PRO A 611 5.13 -0.68 -12.64
C PRO A 611 5.58 -1.94 -13.40
N LEU A 612 5.53 -3.08 -12.68
CA LEU A 612 5.81 -4.43 -13.15
C LEU A 612 4.54 -5.23 -13.42
N ALA A 613 4.65 -6.19 -14.35
CA ALA A 613 3.73 -7.32 -14.49
C ALA A 613 4.50 -8.63 -14.68
N LEU A 614 3.91 -9.76 -14.30
CA LEU A 614 4.31 -11.07 -14.86
C LEU A 614 3.59 -11.27 -16.20
N ASP A 615 4.33 -11.59 -17.27
CA ASP A 615 3.73 -12.06 -18.53
C ASP A 615 3.48 -13.56 -18.41
N MET A 616 2.21 -13.93 -18.17
CA MET A 616 1.79 -15.32 -18.01
C MET A 616 1.39 -15.98 -19.34
N GLY A 617 1.64 -15.33 -20.49
CA GLY A 617 1.19 -15.77 -21.82
C GLY A 617 1.71 -17.13 -22.30
N SER A 618 2.75 -17.69 -21.67
CA SER A 618 3.26 -19.05 -21.91
C SER A 618 2.57 -20.14 -21.09
N MET A 619 1.76 -19.77 -20.09
CA MET A 619 1.14 -20.67 -19.12
C MET A 619 -0.35 -20.90 -19.43
N GLY A 620 -0.99 -21.87 -18.76
CA GLY A 620 -2.41 -22.21 -18.93
C GLY A 620 -3.36 -21.53 -17.93
N LYS A 621 -3.71 -22.25 -16.86
CA LYS A 621 -4.52 -21.76 -15.72
C LYS A 621 -3.83 -22.11 -14.41
N GLY A 622 -3.91 -21.23 -13.41
CA GLY A 622 -3.44 -21.51 -12.06
C GLY A 622 -3.60 -20.32 -11.11
N GLN A 623 -2.74 -20.28 -10.10
CA GLN A 623 -2.52 -19.19 -9.15
C GLN A 623 -1.01 -18.89 -9.10
N VAL A 624 -0.62 -17.71 -8.64
CA VAL A 624 0.80 -17.35 -8.46
C VAL A 624 1.03 -16.77 -7.07
N TRP A 625 2.19 -17.09 -6.49
CA TRP A 625 2.64 -16.55 -5.21
C TRP A 625 4.05 -15.98 -5.36
N ILE A 626 4.32 -14.85 -4.70
CA ILE A 626 5.69 -14.34 -4.52
C ILE A 626 5.90 -14.08 -3.03
N ASN A 627 7.01 -14.61 -2.50
CA ASN A 627 7.37 -14.53 -1.07
C ASN A 627 6.23 -14.98 -0.12
N GLY A 628 5.44 -15.98 -0.55
CA GLY A 628 4.26 -16.50 0.16
C GLY A 628 2.96 -15.73 -0.07
N GLN A 629 2.99 -14.52 -0.64
CA GLN A 629 1.80 -13.72 -0.91
C GLN A 629 1.14 -14.13 -2.23
N ASN A 630 -0.15 -14.47 -2.19
CA ASN A 630 -0.92 -14.89 -3.36
C ASN A 630 -1.38 -13.67 -4.17
N ILE A 631 -0.79 -13.49 -5.37
CA ILE A 631 -1.09 -12.34 -6.23
C ILE A 631 -2.34 -12.52 -7.09
N GLY A 632 -3.00 -13.68 -7.00
CA GLY A 632 -4.26 -13.98 -7.66
C GLY A 632 -4.18 -15.13 -8.67
N ARG A 633 -5.29 -15.33 -9.39
CA ARG A 633 -5.40 -16.36 -10.45
C ARG A 633 -4.76 -15.89 -11.75
N TYR A 634 -4.39 -16.83 -12.62
CA TYR A 634 -4.18 -16.56 -14.04
C TYR A 634 -4.94 -17.56 -14.90
N TRP A 635 -5.38 -17.12 -16.09
CA TRP A 635 -6.00 -17.99 -17.09
C TRP A 635 -5.90 -17.37 -18.48
N THR A 636 -5.09 -17.96 -19.36
CA THR A 636 -4.75 -17.44 -20.69
C THR A 636 -5.79 -17.72 -21.77
N LEU A 637 -7.09 -17.63 -21.43
CA LEU A 637 -8.16 -17.73 -22.43
C LEU A 637 -8.09 -16.55 -23.40
N SER A 638 -8.06 -16.80 -24.71
CA SER A 638 -8.22 -15.74 -25.73
C SER A 638 -9.55 -15.02 -25.55
N ALA A 639 -9.52 -13.68 -25.57
CA ALA A 639 -10.71 -12.85 -25.45
C ALA A 639 -11.59 -12.94 -26.70
N ASN A 640 -12.89 -13.20 -26.53
CA ASN A 640 -13.87 -13.31 -27.61
C ASN A 640 -14.87 -12.15 -27.57
N GLY A 641 -14.95 -11.34 -28.64
CA GLY A 641 -15.88 -10.22 -28.75
C GLY A 641 -15.67 -9.40 -30.02
N ASN A 642 -16.17 -8.15 -30.03
CA ASN A 642 -16.17 -7.28 -31.20
C ASN A 642 -15.30 -6.03 -31.00
N CYS A 643 -14.01 -6.14 -31.29
CA CYS A 643 -13.04 -5.06 -31.12
C CYS A 643 -12.94 -4.12 -32.35
N THR A 644 -14.08 -3.61 -32.84
CA THR A 644 -14.14 -2.57 -33.88
C THR A 644 -13.73 -1.19 -33.33
N GLN A 645 -13.30 -0.27 -34.21
CA GLN A 645 -13.09 1.12 -33.84
C GLN A 645 -14.33 1.75 -33.18
N CYS A 646 -14.11 2.55 -32.14
CA CYS A 646 -15.18 3.17 -31.35
C CYS A 646 -15.24 4.69 -31.55
N SER A 647 -16.44 5.26 -31.52
CA SER A 647 -16.68 6.71 -31.40
C SER A 647 -17.11 7.06 -29.99
N TYR A 648 -16.68 8.22 -29.47
CA TYR A 648 -17.26 8.78 -28.24
C TYR A 648 -18.75 9.10 -28.41
N SER A 649 -19.15 9.60 -29.58
CA SER A 649 -20.49 10.17 -29.76
C SER A 649 -21.62 9.15 -29.69
N GLY A 650 -22.75 9.56 -29.12
CA GLY A 650 -23.95 8.74 -28.95
C GLY A 650 -23.88 7.70 -27.82
N THR A 651 -25.04 7.26 -27.36
CA THR A 651 -25.24 6.50 -26.11
C THR A 651 -24.29 5.32 -25.94
N PHE A 652 -23.49 5.37 -24.87
CA PHE A 652 -22.56 4.33 -24.45
C PHE A 652 -23.27 3.10 -23.86
N ARG A 653 -22.66 1.93 -24.08
CA ARG A 653 -23.01 0.60 -23.54
C ARG A 653 -21.69 -0.19 -23.41
N PRO A 654 -21.55 -1.19 -22.52
CA PRO A 654 -20.25 -1.85 -22.27
C PRO A 654 -19.60 -2.36 -23.56
N ARG A 655 -20.37 -3.11 -24.36
CA ARG A 655 -19.93 -3.68 -25.65
C ARG A 655 -19.74 -2.65 -26.79
N LYS A 656 -19.71 -1.33 -26.52
CA LYS A 656 -19.53 -0.27 -27.56
C LYS A 656 -18.06 -0.12 -27.95
N CYS A 657 -17.13 -0.11 -27.00
CA CYS A 657 -15.69 -0.10 -27.25
C CYS A 657 -15.04 -1.30 -26.55
N GLN A 658 -14.50 -2.25 -27.32
CA GLN A 658 -13.84 -3.44 -26.81
C GLN A 658 -12.41 -3.52 -27.38
N LEU A 659 -11.46 -4.00 -26.57
CA LEU A 659 -10.05 -4.22 -26.95
C LEU A 659 -9.56 -5.61 -26.55
N GLY A 660 -8.48 -6.07 -27.19
CA GLY A 660 -7.79 -7.32 -26.84
C GLY A 660 -8.37 -8.60 -27.45
N CYS A 661 -9.37 -8.53 -28.34
CA CYS A 661 -9.95 -9.72 -28.98
C CYS A 661 -8.87 -10.57 -29.67
N GLY A 662 -8.87 -11.88 -29.41
CA GLY A 662 -7.86 -12.85 -29.89
C GLY A 662 -6.67 -13.02 -28.96
N GLU A 663 -6.20 -11.96 -28.29
CA GLU A 663 -5.14 -12.01 -27.29
C GLU A 663 -5.64 -12.64 -25.97
N PRO A 664 -4.73 -13.11 -25.08
CA PRO A 664 -5.13 -13.63 -23.78
C PRO A 664 -5.82 -12.54 -22.93
N THR A 665 -7.06 -12.84 -22.51
CA THR A 665 -7.98 -11.97 -21.75
C THR A 665 -7.29 -11.24 -20.59
N GLN A 666 -6.47 -11.96 -19.84
CA GLN A 666 -5.49 -11.37 -18.94
C GLN A 666 -4.14 -12.05 -19.19
N ARG A 667 -3.26 -11.33 -19.88
CA ARG A 667 -1.85 -11.71 -20.08
C ARG A 667 -0.93 -11.26 -18.95
N TRP A 668 -1.29 -10.15 -18.30
CA TRP A 668 -0.45 -9.41 -17.35
C TRP A 668 -1.17 -9.20 -16.01
N GLY A 669 -0.41 -9.13 -14.92
CA GLY A 669 -0.90 -8.71 -13.60
C GLY A 669 0.20 -8.80 -12.54
N PHE A 670 0.39 -7.73 -11.75
CA PHE A 670 1.18 -7.71 -10.52
C PHE A 670 0.87 -6.42 -9.70
N PRO A 671 0.92 -6.43 -8.35
CA PRO A 671 0.60 -5.26 -7.53
C PRO A 671 1.63 -4.14 -7.63
N VAL A 672 1.25 -2.90 -7.27
CA VAL A 672 2.20 -1.80 -7.02
C VAL A 672 2.76 -1.87 -5.59
N TRP A 673 3.42 -2.96 -5.20
CA TRP A 673 4.36 -3.03 -4.05
C TRP A 673 5.66 -2.24 -4.37
N LEU A 674 5.49 -1.14 -5.09
CA LEU A 674 6.40 -0.69 -6.13
C LEU A 674 6.78 0.77 -5.83
N HIS A 675 7.41 0.89 -4.67
CA HIS A 675 8.59 1.74 -4.49
C HIS A 675 9.89 0.91 -4.80
N TYR A 676 9.74 -0.32 -5.35
CA TYR A 676 10.75 -1.30 -5.83
C TYR A 676 10.41 -1.82 -7.27
N VAL A 677 10.98 -1.33 -8.41
CA VAL A 677 10.15 -1.17 -9.66
C VAL A 677 10.96 -0.97 -11.04
N PRO A 678 10.44 -0.54 -12.24
CA PRO A 678 11.24 0.16 -13.35
C PRO A 678 10.86 1.58 -14.03
N GLY A 679 11.19 2.80 -13.49
CA GLY A 679 10.85 4.19 -13.98
C GLY A 679 10.24 5.39 -13.11
N ILE A 680 9.74 5.30 -11.84
CA ILE A 680 9.71 6.37 -10.77
C ILE A 680 11.11 7.01 -10.70
N SER A 681 11.29 8.13 -10.01
CA SER A 681 12.64 8.68 -9.85
C SER A 681 12.71 9.47 -8.57
N PHE A 682 13.22 8.84 -7.52
CA PHE A 682 13.35 9.47 -6.22
C PHE A 682 14.16 10.76 -6.31
N ARG A 683 13.56 11.85 -5.84
CA ARG A 683 14.13 13.21 -5.91
C ARG A 683 14.43 13.66 -7.36
N THR A 684 13.43 13.49 -8.23
CA THR A 684 13.29 14.25 -9.48
C THR A 684 11.88 14.86 -9.57
N ASP A 685 11.56 15.60 -10.64
CA ASP A 685 10.20 16.15 -10.92
C ASP A 685 9.20 15.08 -11.38
N ASN A 686 9.26 13.93 -10.72
CA ASN A 686 8.47 12.75 -11.01
C ASN A 686 7.21 12.80 -10.12
N GLU A 687 6.05 13.04 -10.74
CA GLU A 687 4.76 13.13 -10.05
C GLU A 687 4.48 11.97 -9.08
N PRO A 688 4.71 10.69 -9.45
CA PRO A 688 4.57 9.58 -8.50
C PRO A 688 5.41 9.73 -7.22
N PHE A 689 6.65 10.23 -7.29
CA PHE A 689 7.48 10.46 -6.09
C PHE A 689 6.98 11.66 -5.27
N LYS A 690 6.71 12.79 -5.94
CA LYS A 690 6.17 14.00 -5.30
C LYS A 690 4.91 13.68 -4.47
N ILE A 691 3.96 12.99 -5.08
CA ILE A 691 2.65 12.68 -4.51
C ILE A 691 2.74 11.77 -3.27
N ALA A 692 3.68 10.82 -3.26
CA ALA A 692 3.97 10.01 -2.07
C ALA A 692 4.70 10.81 -0.97
N MET A 693 5.68 11.65 -1.34
CA MET A 693 6.42 12.47 -0.36
C MET A 693 5.52 13.54 0.29
N GLN A 694 4.55 14.08 -0.44
CA GLN A 694 3.52 14.96 0.11
C GLN A 694 2.71 14.24 1.18
N GLY A 695 2.07 13.12 0.84
CA GLY A 695 1.19 12.37 1.75
C GLY A 695 1.86 12.06 3.10
N PHE A 696 3.03 11.43 3.05
CA PHE A 696 3.80 11.03 4.23
C PHE A 696 4.12 12.23 5.11
N THR A 697 4.49 13.36 4.50
CA THR A 697 4.79 14.60 5.23
C THR A 697 3.53 15.24 5.81
N GLN A 698 2.39 15.22 5.09
CA GLN A 698 1.10 15.69 5.63
C GLN A 698 0.70 14.87 6.87
N LYS A 699 0.98 13.56 6.84
CA LYS A 699 0.65 12.59 7.89
C LYS A 699 1.52 12.73 9.14
N ILE A 700 2.85 12.80 8.99
CA ILE A 700 3.79 13.10 10.08
C ILE A 700 3.46 14.46 10.72
N VAL A 701 3.18 15.48 9.91
CA VAL A 701 2.80 16.81 10.41
C VAL A 701 1.47 16.78 11.16
N GLN A 702 0.45 16.06 10.67
CA GLN A 702 -0.83 16.00 11.37
C GLN A 702 -0.71 15.23 12.71
N MET A 703 0.03 14.11 12.75
CA MET A 703 0.33 13.42 14.02
C MET A 703 1.00 14.35 15.04
N MET A 704 1.96 15.19 14.61
CA MET A 704 2.59 16.18 15.47
C MET A 704 1.64 17.32 15.88
N LYS A 705 0.61 17.64 15.09
CA LYS A 705 -0.45 18.59 15.48
C LYS A 705 -1.43 18.00 16.49
N ASP A 706 -1.73 16.70 16.38
CA ASP A 706 -2.71 16.04 17.24
C ASP A 706 -2.13 15.85 18.66
N GLU A 707 -0.82 15.57 18.77
CA GLU A 707 -0.01 15.68 20.01
C GLU A 707 0.37 17.13 20.40
N LYS A 708 -0.14 18.13 19.65
CA LYS A 708 0.03 19.59 19.91
C LYS A 708 1.49 20.07 20.00
N LEU A 709 2.38 19.48 19.22
CA LEU A 709 3.83 19.74 19.29
C LEU A 709 4.28 21.02 18.56
N PHE A 710 3.42 21.68 17.78
CA PHE A 710 3.74 22.97 17.14
C PHE A 710 3.49 24.16 18.08
N GLU A 711 4.32 25.20 17.98
CA GLU A 711 4.23 26.39 18.84
C GLU A 711 2.93 27.18 18.65
N SER A 712 2.38 27.17 17.44
CA SER A 712 1.02 27.65 17.14
C SER A 712 -0.10 26.95 17.94
N GLN A 713 0.20 25.81 18.57
CA GLN A 713 -0.69 25.03 19.44
C GLN A 713 -0.16 24.92 20.89
N GLY A 714 0.96 25.59 21.22
CA GLY A 714 1.61 25.58 22.53
C GLY A 714 2.76 24.57 22.70
N GLY A 715 3.17 23.87 21.65
CA GLY A 715 4.30 22.93 21.66
C GLY A 715 5.66 23.55 21.27
N PRO A 716 6.75 22.76 21.23
CA PRO A 716 8.10 23.29 21.01
C PRO A 716 8.53 23.51 19.53
N ILE A 717 7.76 23.05 18.53
CA ILE A 717 8.18 23.09 17.12
C ILE A 717 7.83 24.46 16.51
N ILE A 718 8.86 25.30 16.31
CA ILE A 718 8.79 26.69 15.81
C ILE A 718 9.24 26.88 14.34
N LEU A 719 9.62 25.81 13.64
CA LEU A 719 10.08 25.85 12.24
C LEU A 719 9.91 24.46 11.61
N SER A 720 9.83 24.38 10.29
CA SER A 720 9.83 23.09 9.55
C SER A 720 10.58 23.21 8.21
N GLN A 721 11.07 22.10 7.66
CA GLN A 721 11.81 22.05 6.39
C GLN A 721 11.31 20.89 5.54
N ILE A 722 11.13 21.13 4.23
CA ILE A 722 10.50 20.16 3.31
C ILE A 722 11.47 19.47 2.35
N GLU A 723 12.59 20.12 2.01
CA GLU A 723 13.59 19.61 1.07
C GLU A 723 14.99 20.05 1.53
N ASN A 724 16.00 19.21 1.26
CA ASN A 724 17.39 19.46 1.60
C ASN A 724 18.38 19.21 0.44
N GLU A 725 18.93 20.30 -0.10
CA GLU A 725 20.06 20.38 -1.04
C GLU A 725 19.85 19.92 -2.49
N TYR A 726 18.61 19.83 -2.98
CA TYR A 726 18.30 19.48 -4.38
C TYR A 726 19.06 20.29 -5.45
N GLY A 727 19.41 21.55 -5.18
CA GLY A 727 20.17 22.42 -6.09
C GLY A 727 21.57 21.89 -6.48
N ALA A 728 22.08 20.86 -5.80
CA ALA A 728 23.30 20.15 -6.20
C ALA A 728 23.07 19.15 -7.36
N VAL A 729 21.88 18.53 -7.43
CA VAL A 729 21.51 17.53 -8.46
C VAL A 729 20.72 18.14 -9.62
N SER A 730 20.05 19.28 -9.40
CA SER A 730 19.21 20.01 -10.38
C SER A 730 19.81 20.13 -11.78
N LYS A 731 21.11 20.40 -11.88
CA LYS A 731 21.85 20.59 -13.14
C LYS A 731 21.94 19.35 -14.03
N LEU A 732 21.67 18.15 -13.50
CA LEU A 732 21.57 16.92 -14.28
C LEU A 732 20.18 16.72 -14.91
N PHE A 733 19.15 17.40 -14.40
CA PHE A 733 17.73 17.22 -14.79
C PHE A 733 17.11 18.44 -15.50
N GLY A 734 17.84 19.55 -15.63
CA GLY A 734 17.40 20.72 -16.40
C GLY A 734 16.14 21.38 -15.83
N ASN A 735 15.28 21.94 -16.69
CA ASN A 735 14.12 22.75 -16.27
C ASN A 735 13.13 22.02 -15.35
N ALA A 736 13.04 20.69 -15.43
CA ALA A 736 12.22 19.87 -14.54
C ALA A 736 12.58 20.09 -13.06
N SER A 737 13.87 20.25 -12.77
CA SER A 737 14.36 20.44 -11.39
C SER A 737 13.81 21.68 -10.67
N LEU A 738 13.40 22.72 -11.42
CA LEU A 738 12.81 23.94 -10.87
C LEU A 738 11.33 23.74 -10.50
N ALA A 739 10.60 22.95 -11.30
CA ALA A 739 9.19 22.65 -11.05
C ALA A 739 9.01 21.77 -9.79
N TYR A 740 9.87 20.76 -9.59
CA TYR A 740 9.89 19.94 -8.37
C TYR A 740 10.02 20.80 -7.11
N MET A 741 10.99 21.72 -7.11
CA MET A 741 11.31 22.52 -5.93
C MET A 741 10.21 23.54 -5.60
N ARG A 742 9.58 24.16 -6.60
CA ARG A 742 8.44 25.07 -6.37
C ARG A 742 7.24 24.32 -5.82
N TRP A 743 6.90 23.17 -6.40
CA TRP A 743 5.85 22.29 -5.88
C TRP A 743 6.13 21.87 -4.43
N ALA A 744 7.38 21.52 -4.09
CA ALA A 744 7.74 21.12 -2.73
C ALA A 744 7.65 22.30 -1.74
N ALA A 745 8.02 23.52 -2.15
CA ALA A 745 7.85 24.74 -1.36
C ALA A 745 6.38 25.03 -1.05
N GLU A 746 5.53 24.99 -2.08
CA GLU A 746 4.09 25.28 -1.98
C GLU A 746 3.38 24.24 -1.10
N MET A 747 3.65 22.94 -1.36
CA MET A 747 3.16 21.80 -0.57
C MET A 747 3.49 21.91 0.92
N ALA A 748 4.66 22.46 1.26
CA ALA A 748 5.08 22.70 2.63
C ALA A 748 4.28 23.82 3.32
N VAL A 749 4.22 25.00 2.69
CA VAL A 749 3.55 26.17 3.26
C VAL A 749 2.05 25.90 3.45
N GLU A 750 1.42 25.17 2.53
CA GLU A 750 0.02 24.75 2.63
C GLU A 750 -0.28 23.77 3.79
N LEU A 751 0.74 23.13 4.40
CA LEU A 751 0.51 22.27 5.58
C LEU A 751 0.06 23.02 6.82
N GLY A 752 0.12 24.36 6.84
CA GLY A 752 -0.56 25.17 7.86
C GLY A 752 -0.21 24.77 9.29
N THR A 753 1.08 24.55 9.56
CA THR A 753 1.64 24.27 10.90
C THR A 753 1.62 25.49 11.82
N GLY A 754 1.29 26.66 11.29
CA GLY A 754 1.38 27.95 11.98
C GLY A 754 2.82 28.44 12.20
N VAL A 755 3.82 27.69 11.70
CA VAL A 755 5.25 28.00 11.84
C VAL A 755 5.96 27.93 10.49
N PRO A 756 7.07 28.66 10.26
CA PRO A 756 7.59 28.86 8.89
C PRO A 756 8.23 27.60 8.29
N TRP A 757 8.11 27.47 6.98
CA TRP A 757 8.73 26.41 6.19
C TRP A 757 9.94 26.92 5.41
N VAL A 758 11.00 26.10 5.32
CA VAL A 758 12.24 26.44 4.59
C VAL A 758 12.69 25.33 3.64
N MET A 759 13.61 25.67 2.73
CA MET A 759 14.30 24.77 1.80
C MET A 759 15.78 25.14 1.72
N CYS A 760 16.67 24.17 1.47
CA CYS A 760 18.11 24.44 1.40
C CYS A 760 18.62 24.54 -0.05
N LYS A 761 19.26 25.69 -0.37
CA LYS A 761 20.23 25.87 -1.48
C LYS A 761 19.63 25.83 -2.90
N GLN A 762 18.76 26.81 -3.21
CA GLN A 762 18.02 26.94 -4.46
C GLN A 762 18.03 28.41 -4.93
N ASP A 763 18.16 28.68 -6.24
CA ASP A 763 18.46 30.02 -6.80
C ASP A 763 17.24 30.85 -7.24
N ASP A 764 16.00 30.32 -7.21
CA ASP A 764 14.83 30.89 -7.90
C ASP A 764 13.59 31.21 -7.04
N ALA A 765 13.76 31.33 -5.72
CA ALA A 765 12.68 31.66 -4.77
C ALA A 765 12.29 33.16 -4.77
N PRO A 766 11.00 33.53 -4.68
CA PRO A 766 10.57 34.93 -4.52
C PRO A 766 10.74 35.46 -3.08
N ASP A 767 11.22 36.69 -2.95
CA ASP A 767 11.23 37.45 -1.69
C ASP A 767 9.80 37.81 -1.21
N PRO A 768 9.57 37.91 0.11
CA PRO A 768 9.53 39.26 0.69
C PRO A 768 10.54 39.51 1.82
N VAL A 769 11.41 40.50 1.56
CA VAL A 769 11.97 41.49 2.50
C VAL A 769 10.96 41.88 3.59
N VAL A 770 11.29 42.06 4.88
CA VAL A 770 12.47 41.79 5.72
C VAL A 770 11.93 41.74 7.17
N GLY A 771 12.46 40.96 8.12
CA GLY A 771 13.63 40.07 8.11
C GLY A 771 14.11 39.89 9.56
N VAL A 772 15.09 39.02 9.80
CA VAL A 772 15.66 38.80 11.15
C VAL A 772 17.16 39.10 11.14
N LYS A 773 17.64 39.80 12.17
CA LYS A 773 19.07 40.12 12.35
C LYS A 773 19.88 38.83 12.45
N THR A 774 21.06 38.84 11.82
CA THR A 774 22.08 37.78 11.94
C THR A 774 22.75 37.82 13.32
N SER A 775 22.02 37.34 14.34
CA SER A 775 22.55 37.10 15.67
C SER A 775 23.62 36.00 15.62
N LYS A 776 24.83 36.32 16.12
CA LYS A 776 25.89 35.32 16.20
C LYS A 776 25.54 34.34 17.32
N THR A 777 25.31 33.08 16.94
CA THR A 777 25.14 32.00 17.92
C THR A 777 26.51 31.57 18.44
N GLN A 778 26.67 31.51 19.77
CA GLN A 778 27.90 31.04 20.39
C GLN A 778 27.57 29.89 21.36
N MET A 779 28.28 28.77 21.22
CA MET A 779 28.33 27.75 22.27
C MET A 779 29.07 28.35 23.46
N LEU A 780 28.39 28.49 24.59
CA LEU A 780 29.00 28.86 25.86
C LEU A 780 29.11 27.62 26.75
N PRO A 781 30.19 27.49 27.55
CA PRO A 781 30.23 26.52 28.63
C PRO A 781 29.01 26.68 29.55
N THR A 782 28.52 25.58 30.11
CA THR A 782 27.59 25.64 31.25
C THR A 782 28.36 25.51 32.55
N ASP A 783 27.78 26.01 33.64
CA ASP A 783 28.30 25.78 35.00
C ASP A 783 28.04 24.34 35.51
N ALA A 784 27.36 23.50 34.71
CA ALA A 784 27.14 22.09 35.01
C ALA A 784 28.42 21.28 34.83
N LYS A 785 29.22 21.23 35.91
CA LYS A 785 30.37 20.35 36.02
C LYS A 785 29.92 18.89 35.97
N LEU A 786 30.48 18.13 35.02
CA LEU A 786 30.48 16.68 35.06
C LEU A 786 31.28 16.24 36.30
N LEU A 787 30.67 15.39 37.12
CA LEU A 787 31.28 14.86 38.34
C LEU A 787 32.08 13.59 38.02
N SER A 788 33.23 13.46 38.69
CA SER A 788 34.23 12.36 38.68
C SER A 788 33.90 11.13 37.82
N TRP A 789 34.77 10.84 36.85
CA TRP A 789 34.60 9.70 35.95
C TRP A 789 34.94 8.34 36.61
N GLU A 790 34.14 7.36 36.21
CA GLU A 790 34.26 5.93 36.47
C GLU A 790 34.57 5.20 35.14
N THR A 791 35.45 4.20 35.14
CA THR A 791 35.86 3.46 33.93
C THR A 791 35.62 1.95 34.04
N PHE A 792 35.35 1.32 32.89
CA PHE A 792 35.32 -0.12 32.67
C PHE A 792 35.84 -0.42 31.25
N SER A 793 36.94 -1.16 31.12
CA SER A 793 37.44 -1.61 29.79
C SER A 793 36.97 -3.03 29.47
N GLU A 794 36.72 -3.31 28.20
CA GLU A 794 36.52 -4.67 27.69
C GLU A 794 37.76 -5.55 27.97
N ASP A 795 37.53 -6.81 28.32
CA ASP A 795 38.59 -7.78 28.60
C ASP A 795 38.87 -8.63 27.37
N LEU A 796 40.05 -8.46 26.78
CA LEU A 796 40.50 -9.13 25.56
C LEU A 796 41.32 -10.41 25.84
N SER A 797 41.40 -10.86 27.09
CA SER A 797 42.26 -11.99 27.50
C SER A 797 41.56 -13.34 27.61
N SER A 798 40.23 -13.38 27.68
CA SER A 798 39.44 -14.61 27.84
C SER A 798 38.76 -15.05 26.55
N ALA A 799 39.44 -15.87 25.75
CA ALA A 799 38.81 -16.66 24.67
C ALA A 799 38.37 -18.02 25.24
N ASN A 800 37.10 -18.11 25.64
CA ASN A 800 36.30 -19.27 26.07
C ASN A 800 35.18 -18.75 27.00
N ASP A 801 34.12 -18.20 26.41
CA ASP A 801 32.84 -17.88 27.05
C ASP A 801 31.77 -18.84 26.47
N ASP A 802 30.72 -19.22 27.23
CA ASP A 802 29.75 -20.27 26.82
C ASP A 802 28.91 -19.93 25.55
N THR A 803 29.18 -18.79 24.92
CA THR A 803 28.56 -18.31 23.67
C THR A 803 29.43 -18.45 22.42
N ASP A 804 30.68 -18.94 22.53
CA ASP A 804 31.66 -18.88 21.44
C ASP A 804 31.45 -19.95 20.34
N ILE A 805 31.14 -19.52 19.11
CA ILE A 805 30.92 -20.41 17.96
C ILE A 805 32.26 -20.81 17.32
N THR A 806 32.77 -22.00 17.68
CA THR A 806 33.95 -22.58 17.04
C THR A 806 33.60 -23.18 15.67
N THR A 807 34.33 -22.78 14.61
CA THR A 807 34.12 -23.28 13.25
C THR A 807 35.40 -23.17 12.39
N VAL A 808 35.43 -23.85 11.24
CA VAL A 808 36.53 -23.82 10.27
C VAL A 808 36.22 -22.82 9.16
N GLY A 809 36.59 -21.55 9.36
CA GLY A 809 36.40 -20.46 8.40
C GLY A 809 35.75 -19.23 9.04
N LEU A 810 35.73 -18.11 8.31
CA LEU A 810 35.02 -16.91 8.75
C LEU A 810 33.53 -17.04 8.39
N LEU A 811 32.66 -16.83 9.37
CA LEU A 811 31.22 -16.72 9.16
C LEU A 811 30.84 -15.30 8.69
N GLU A 812 29.76 -15.20 7.92
CA GLU A 812 29.21 -13.90 7.52
C GLU A 812 28.56 -13.21 8.74
N GLN A 813 28.81 -11.90 8.89
CA GLN A 813 28.51 -11.15 10.12
C GLN A 813 26.99 -11.06 10.37
N LEU A 814 26.17 -10.76 9.38
CA LEU A 814 24.72 -10.63 9.54
C LEU A 814 24.05 -11.99 9.82
N ASN A 815 24.58 -13.10 9.32
CA ASN A 815 24.10 -14.45 9.64
C ASN A 815 24.39 -14.87 11.10
N VAL A 816 25.53 -14.45 11.68
CA VAL A 816 25.88 -14.75 13.07
C VAL A 816 25.16 -13.80 14.03
N THR A 817 25.21 -12.50 13.74
CA THR A 817 24.59 -11.46 14.57
C THR A 817 23.08 -11.36 14.37
N ARG A 818 22.53 -11.85 13.25
CA ARG A 818 21.08 -11.86 12.92
C ARG A 818 20.41 -10.48 13.01
N ASP A 819 21.14 -9.42 12.64
CA ASP A 819 20.73 -8.02 12.82
C ASP A 819 20.46 -7.66 14.30
N ILE A 820 21.15 -8.36 15.22
CA ILE A 820 21.19 -8.10 16.66
C ILE A 820 22.60 -7.68 17.12
N SER A 821 23.55 -7.38 16.22
CA SER A 821 24.83 -6.75 16.60
C SER A 821 25.53 -5.93 15.50
N ASP A 822 25.84 -4.69 15.84
CA ASP A 822 26.89 -3.84 15.27
C ASP A 822 28.25 -4.54 15.27
N TYR A 823 28.63 -5.19 16.36
CA TYR A 823 29.98 -5.65 16.66
C TYR A 823 30.08 -7.19 16.58
N LEU A 824 31.06 -7.72 15.83
CA LEU A 824 31.36 -9.16 15.83
C LEU A 824 32.87 -9.41 15.96
N TRP A 825 33.22 -10.32 16.88
CA TRP A 825 34.59 -10.82 17.07
C TRP A 825 34.87 -12.07 16.23
N TYR A 826 36.02 -12.07 15.56
CA TYR A 826 36.64 -13.27 15.00
C TYR A 826 38.00 -13.47 15.66
N THR A 827 38.14 -14.51 16.49
CA THR A 827 39.40 -14.83 17.20
C THR A 827 39.99 -16.13 16.68
N THR A 828 41.32 -16.15 16.51
CA THR A 828 42.08 -17.35 16.13
C THR A 828 43.41 -17.40 16.88
N CYS A 829 43.94 -18.61 17.10
CA CYS A 829 45.23 -18.82 17.74
C CYS A 829 46.23 -19.42 16.74
N VAL A 830 47.41 -18.80 16.64
CA VAL A 830 48.50 -19.21 15.76
C VAL A 830 49.74 -19.49 16.60
N ASP A 831 50.14 -20.76 16.69
CA ASP A 831 51.40 -21.15 17.35
C ASP A 831 52.60 -20.94 16.42
N ILE A 832 53.59 -20.18 16.88
CA ILE A 832 54.79 -19.82 16.14
C ILE A 832 55.99 -20.54 16.76
N SER A 833 56.52 -21.53 16.04
CA SER A 833 57.75 -22.22 16.45
C SER A 833 58.87 -21.25 16.80
N ALA A 834 59.54 -21.47 17.94
CA ALA A 834 60.72 -20.72 18.36
C ALA A 834 61.90 -20.80 17.36
N SER A 835 61.87 -21.74 16.41
CA SER A 835 62.85 -21.82 15.31
C SER A 835 62.52 -20.93 14.10
N ALA A 836 61.40 -20.19 14.11
CA ALA A 836 60.99 -19.34 12.99
C ALA A 836 62.08 -18.35 12.55
N SER A 837 62.25 -18.20 11.23
CA SER A 837 63.33 -17.42 10.64
C SER A 837 63.14 -15.90 10.80
N PHE A 838 61.90 -15.43 10.84
CA PHE A 838 61.58 -14.01 11.00
C PHE A 838 61.93 -13.50 12.41
N LEU A 839 61.57 -14.26 13.45
CA LEU A 839 61.93 -13.96 14.85
C LEU A 839 63.45 -13.79 15.02
N ARG A 840 64.23 -14.71 14.46
CA ARG A 840 65.71 -14.69 14.51
C ARG A 840 66.36 -13.58 13.65
N ARG A 841 65.57 -12.87 12.83
CA ARG A 841 66.01 -11.75 11.99
C ARG A 841 65.42 -10.40 12.41
N GLY A 842 64.57 -10.36 13.44
CA GLY A 842 63.80 -9.18 13.81
C GLY A 842 62.81 -8.70 12.73
N GLN A 843 62.48 -9.56 11.75
CA GLN A 843 61.50 -9.21 10.71
C GLN A 843 60.09 -9.37 11.26
N ARG A 844 59.26 -8.34 11.07
CA ARG A 844 57.82 -8.41 11.34
C ARG A 844 57.09 -9.12 10.20
N ILE A 845 55.90 -9.61 10.52
CA ILE A 845 55.00 -10.28 9.57
C ILE A 845 53.88 -9.32 9.21
N THR A 846 53.55 -9.19 7.92
CA THR A 846 52.39 -8.43 7.47
C THR A 846 51.13 -9.29 7.59
N LEU A 847 50.15 -8.83 8.35
CA LEU A 847 48.80 -9.38 8.38
C LEU A 847 47.92 -8.59 7.40
N THR A 848 47.22 -9.30 6.52
CA THR A 848 46.29 -8.73 5.55
C THR A 848 44.88 -9.29 5.81
N VAL A 849 43.90 -8.42 5.98
CA VAL A 849 42.50 -8.80 6.24
C VAL A 849 41.58 -7.95 5.36
N GLN A 850 40.79 -8.60 4.50
CA GLN A 850 39.76 -7.94 3.70
C GLN A 850 38.43 -7.97 4.46
N SER A 851 37.77 -6.82 4.60
CA SER A 851 36.43 -6.69 5.21
C SER A 851 35.40 -6.16 4.21
N ALA A 852 34.14 -6.44 4.50
CA ALA A 852 32.95 -5.90 3.82
C ALA A 852 31.98 -5.20 4.78
N GLY A 853 32.35 -5.06 6.07
CA GLY A 853 31.67 -4.18 7.03
C GLY A 853 32.10 -2.72 6.85
N ASP A 854 31.82 -1.87 7.84
CA ASP A 854 32.14 -0.43 7.80
C ASP A 854 33.43 -0.08 8.56
N ALA A 855 33.82 -0.86 9.57
CA ALA A 855 35.12 -0.75 10.26
C ALA A 855 35.68 -2.11 10.67
N LEU A 856 37.01 -2.18 10.83
CA LEU A 856 37.75 -3.35 11.29
C LEU A 856 38.88 -2.92 12.24
N HIS A 857 38.91 -3.48 13.45
CA HIS A 857 40.00 -3.30 14.41
C HIS A 857 40.74 -4.63 14.59
N VAL A 858 42.07 -4.58 14.58
CA VAL A 858 42.94 -5.77 14.55
C VAL A 858 43.79 -5.79 15.81
N PHE A 859 43.59 -6.82 16.64
CA PHE A 859 44.31 -7.03 17.90
C PHE A 859 45.19 -8.28 17.80
N VAL A 860 46.39 -8.21 18.39
CA VAL A 860 47.32 -9.34 18.52
C VAL A 860 47.78 -9.40 19.97
N ASN A 861 47.61 -10.54 20.63
CA ASN A 861 47.90 -10.77 22.05
C ASN A 861 47.28 -9.68 22.95
N GLY A 862 46.02 -9.30 22.66
CA GLY A 862 45.28 -8.24 23.37
C GLY A 862 45.69 -6.80 23.06
N GLN A 863 46.70 -6.57 22.20
CA GLN A 863 47.15 -5.22 21.81
C GLN A 863 46.64 -4.83 20.42
N LEU A 864 46.03 -3.64 20.32
CA LEU A 864 45.58 -3.07 19.05
C LEU A 864 46.79 -2.85 18.12
N SER A 865 46.88 -3.66 17.06
CA SER A 865 47.92 -3.60 16.03
C SER A 865 47.56 -2.65 14.88
N GLY A 866 46.26 -2.33 14.72
CA GLY A 866 45.80 -1.31 13.79
C GLY A 866 44.29 -1.33 13.56
N SER A 867 43.82 -0.47 12.67
CA SER A 867 42.41 -0.43 12.25
C SER A 867 42.30 0.05 10.80
N ALA A 868 41.24 -0.36 10.12
CA ALA A 868 40.88 0.11 8.79
C ALA A 868 39.37 0.35 8.70
N PHE A 869 38.97 1.20 7.75
CA PHE A 869 37.62 1.75 7.66
C PHE A 869 37.15 1.77 6.20
N GLY A 870 35.86 1.52 5.98
CA GLY A 870 35.23 1.62 4.66
C GLY A 870 34.95 3.06 4.25
N SER A 871 34.55 3.25 3.00
CA SER A 871 34.02 4.53 2.51
C SER A 871 32.67 4.34 1.82
N ARG A 872 31.93 5.44 1.67
CA ARG A 872 30.60 5.44 1.01
C ARG A 872 30.63 4.93 -0.44
N GLU A 873 31.77 5.06 -1.12
CA GLU A 873 31.98 4.60 -2.50
C GLU A 873 32.58 3.18 -2.54
N TYR A 874 33.29 2.76 -1.49
CA TYR A 874 34.02 1.49 -1.43
C TYR A 874 33.77 0.76 -0.10
N LYS A 875 32.67 0.00 -0.03
CA LYS A 875 32.32 -0.85 1.13
C LYS A 875 33.26 -2.04 1.37
N ARG A 876 34.09 -2.43 0.39
CA ARG A 876 35.12 -3.44 0.58
C ARG A 876 36.48 -2.78 0.73
N PHE A 877 37.11 -2.96 1.88
CA PHE A 877 38.44 -2.43 2.18
C PHE A 877 39.34 -3.53 2.73
N THR A 878 40.65 -3.25 2.77
CA THR A 878 41.66 -4.20 3.24
C THR A 878 42.54 -3.53 4.29
N PHE A 879 42.60 -4.10 5.48
CA PHE A 879 43.67 -3.82 6.43
C PHE A 879 44.93 -4.55 5.98
N THR A 880 46.06 -3.86 5.95
CA THR A 880 47.39 -4.44 5.72
C THR A 880 48.36 -3.78 6.69
N GLY A 881 48.92 -4.53 7.64
CA GLY A 881 49.78 -3.96 8.67
C GLY A 881 50.78 -4.96 9.27
N GLU A 882 51.90 -4.46 9.77
CA GLU A 882 52.88 -5.29 10.48
C GLU A 882 52.36 -5.71 11.86
N VAL A 883 52.44 -7.00 12.18
CA VAL A 883 52.08 -7.55 13.50
C VAL A 883 53.30 -8.10 14.24
N ASN A 884 53.31 -7.92 15.56
CA ASN A 884 54.39 -8.41 16.44
C ASN A 884 53.99 -9.78 17.03
N LEU A 885 54.34 -10.85 16.33
CA LEU A 885 54.18 -12.23 16.81
C LEU A 885 55.38 -12.66 17.66
N GLN A 886 55.13 -13.44 18.71
CA GLN A 886 56.12 -14.00 19.63
C GLN A 886 56.29 -15.51 19.40
N ALA A 887 57.28 -16.15 20.02
CA ALA A 887 57.40 -17.62 19.99
C ALA A 887 56.36 -18.27 20.91
N GLY A 888 55.72 -19.35 20.45
CA GLY A 888 54.57 -19.97 21.12
C GLY A 888 53.22 -19.47 20.58
N PRO A 889 52.12 -19.71 21.32
CA PRO A 889 50.77 -19.32 20.90
C PRO A 889 50.59 -17.80 20.85
N ASN A 890 50.06 -17.31 19.74
CA ASN A 890 49.64 -15.92 19.56
C ASN A 890 48.14 -15.86 19.25
N ILE A 891 47.40 -15.02 19.97
CA ILE A 891 45.97 -14.80 19.74
C ILE A 891 45.82 -13.61 18.79
N ILE A 892 45.10 -13.78 17.68
CA ILE A 892 44.73 -12.72 16.75
C ILE A 892 43.22 -12.57 16.82
N SER A 893 42.75 -11.37 17.17
CA SER A 893 41.33 -11.05 17.30
C SER A 893 40.95 -9.87 16.42
N LEU A 894 39.90 -10.05 15.63
CA LEU A 894 39.39 -9.08 14.67
C LEU A 894 38.00 -8.63 15.13
N LEU A 895 37.81 -7.34 15.33
CA LEU A 895 36.50 -6.75 15.63
C LEU A 895 35.97 -6.07 14.37
N SER A 896 34.91 -6.63 13.78
CA SER A 896 34.23 -6.10 12.61
C SER A 896 32.98 -5.32 13.04
N VAL A 897 32.73 -4.17 12.40
CA VAL A 897 31.63 -3.26 12.75
C VAL A 897 30.68 -3.03 11.58
N ALA A 898 29.39 -3.22 11.84
CA ALA A 898 28.24 -2.92 10.99
C ALA A 898 27.28 -1.96 11.76
N VAL A 899 26.05 -1.75 11.28
CA VAL A 899 25.12 -0.74 11.82
C VAL A 899 23.73 -1.35 12.04
N GLY A 900 23.38 -1.78 13.26
CA GLY A 900 22.11 -2.47 13.53
C GLY A 900 21.82 -3.06 14.93
N LEU A 901 22.09 -2.37 16.05
CA LEU A 901 21.71 -2.82 17.43
C LEU A 901 22.59 -4.03 17.91
N PRO A 902 22.37 -4.83 19.01
CA PRO A 902 23.41 -4.87 20.05
C PRO A 902 23.78 -6.25 20.72
N VAL A 903 24.79 -7.00 20.22
CA VAL A 903 25.39 -8.22 20.83
C VAL A 903 26.84 -8.42 20.37
N GLY A 904 27.80 -7.68 20.91
CA GLY A 904 29.23 -7.92 20.61
C GLY A 904 30.23 -7.51 21.68
N LEU A 905 29.82 -6.73 22.67
CA LEU A 905 30.67 -6.23 23.76
C LEU A 905 30.16 -6.69 25.13
N LYS A 906 31.07 -6.89 26.10
CA LYS A 906 30.71 -7.33 27.46
C LYS A 906 29.90 -6.26 28.18
N GLY A 907 30.17 -4.97 27.94
CA GLY A 907 29.39 -3.85 28.48
C GLY A 907 27.95 -3.76 27.96
N GLU A 908 27.69 -4.18 26.72
CA GLU A 908 26.33 -4.33 26.18
C GLU A 908 25.60 -5.47 26.90
N ARG A 909 26.23 -6.65 26.96
CA ARG A 909 25.68 -7.85 27.64
C ARG A 909 25.40 -7.61 29.13
N MET A 910 26.21 -6.79 29.81
CA MET A 910 26.03 -6.38 31.21
C MET A 910 25.07 -5.18 31.39
N ASN A 911 24.49 -4.64 30.31
CA ASN A 911 23.57 -3.49 30.31
C ASN A 911 24.09 -2.29 31.12
N LEU A 912 25.36 -1.91 30.90
CA LEU A 912 26.04 -0.82 31.64
C LEU A 912 25.36 0.56 31.50
N VAL A 913 24.47 0.70 30.53
CA VAL A 913 23.71 1.92 30.23
C VAL A 913 22.45 2.08 31.09
N SER A 914 21.98 1.02 31.78
CA SER A 914 20.75 1.10 32.57
C SER A 914 20.89 1.98 33.82
N PRO A 915 19.98 2.95 34.05
CA PRO A 915 19.91 3.72 35.29
C PRO A 915 19.24 2.96 36.44
N ILE A 916 18.63 1.80 36.17
CA ILE A 916 18.02 0.90 37.17
C ILE A 916 18.78 -0.42 37.06
N GLY A 917 19.77 -0.59 37.93
CA GLY A 917 20.86 -1.53 37.72
C GLY A 917 20.49 -3.01 37.91
N VAL A 918 21.10 -3.87 37.08
CA VAL A 918 21.10 -5.34 37.22
C VAL A 918 22.53 -5.90 37.33
N SER A 919 23.57 -5.05 37.18
CA SER A 919 24.97 -5.47 37.13
C SER A 919 25.83 -4.75 38.18
N SER A 920 26.29 -5.50 39.18
CA SER A 920 27.18 -5.03 40.26
C SER A 920 28.64 -4.95 39.80
N VAL A 921 28.90 -4.12 38.79
CA VAL A 921 30.21 -4.02 38.13
C VAL A 921 31.13 -3.10 38.94
N GLY A 922 32.36 -3.58 39.19
CA GLY A 922 33.41 -2.81 39.87
C GLY A 922 34.02 -1.75 38.96
N TRP A 923 33.34 -0.62 38.81
CA TRP A 923 33.85 0.56 38.13
C TRP A 923 35.11 1.10 38.81
N MET A 924 36.10 1.53 38.03
CA MET A 924 37.37 2.06 38.55
C MET A 924 37.40 3.60 38.50
N PRO A 925 37.85 4.29 39.56
CA PRO A 925 38.04 5.74 39.52
C PRO A 925 39.12 6.17 38.49
N GLU A 926 38.82 7.22 37.72
CA GLU A 926 39.68 7.82 36.67
C GLU A 926 41.16 7.97 37.08
N SER A 927 41.42 8.35 38.33
CA SER A 927 42.77 8.58 38.89
C SER A 927 43.70 7.35 38.84
N LEU A 928 43.14 6.14 38.74
CA LEU A 928 43.91 4.90 38.59
C LEU A 928 44.20 4.57 37.11
N PHE A 929 43.37 5.06 36.18
CA PHE A 929 43.37 4.66 34.77
C PHE A 929 44.09 5.67 33.85
N ALA A 930 44.12 6.96 34.22
CA ALA A 930 44.67 8.06 33.43
C ALA A 930 46.19 7.95 33.09
N ARG A 931 46.89 6.92 33.57
CA ARG A 931 48.30 6.63 33.22
C ARG A 931 48.47 5.75 31.99
N SER A 932 47.43 5.07 31.50
CA SER A 932 47.49 4.21 30.31
C SER A 932 46.07 3.94 29.75
N PRO A 933 45.53 4.85 28.91
CA PRO A 933 44.21 4.64 28.29
C PRO A 933 44.21 3.41 27.38
N ARG A 934 43.05 2.74 27.27
CA ARG A 934 42.86 1.53 26.46
C ARG A 934 41.71 1.72 25.45
N PRO A 935 41.81 1.17 24.24
CA PRO A 935 40.67 1.07 23.33
C PRO A 935 39.57 0.16 23.91
N LEU A 936 38.35 0.30 23.39
CA LEU A 936 37.16 -0.43 23.85
C LEU A 936 36.89 -0.21 25.36
N THR A 937 36.78 1.06 25.75
CA THR A 937 36.53 1.46 27.15
C THR A 937 35.20 2.19 27.31
N TRP A 938 34.42 1.75 28.30
CA TRP A 938 33.23 2.41 28.80
C TRP A 938 33.60 3.39 29.92
N TYR A 939 32.97 4.55 29.90
CA TYR A 939 33.12 5.63 30.86
C TYR A 939 31.75 6.03 31.39
N LYS A 940 31.68 6.37 32.67
CA LYS A 940 30.46 6.74 33.38
C LYS A 940 30.71 7.99 34.23
N ALA A 941 29.77 8.92 34.22
CA ALA A 941 29.80 10.15 35.02
C ALA A 941 28.39 10.56 35.43
N TYR A 942 28.29 11.51 36.36
CA TYR A 942 27.02 12.10 36.77
C TYR A 942 27.04 13.63 36.67
N PHE A 943 25.90 14.24 36.35
CA PHE A 943 25.75 15.70 36.30
C PHE A 943 24.34 16.16 36.69
N ASN A 944 24.23 17.39 37.17
CA ASN A 944 22.93 18.05 37.35
C ASN A 944 22.55 18.80 36.08
N ALA A 945 21.26 18.96 35.80
CA ALA A 945 20.83 19.71 34.63
C ALA A 945 21.20 21.20 34.82
N PRO A 946 21.85 21.86 33.85
CA PRO A 946 22.11 23.29 33.91
C PRO A 946 20.79 24.07 33.83
N GLU A 947 20.70 25.15 34.60
CA GLU A 947 19.54 26.06 34.60
C GLU A 947 19.31 26.73 33.23
N GLY A 948 18.14 27.36 33.10
CA GLY A 948 17.65 27.93 31.84
C GLY A 948 17.10 26.87 30.88
N ASP A 949 16.59 27.32 29.74
CA ASP A 949 15.97 26.47 28.71
C ASP A 949 16.85 26.28 27.47
N GLU A 950 18.04 26.89 27.41
CA GLU A 950 18.86 26.91 26.19
C GLU A 950 19.25 25.49 25.73
N PRO A 951 19.23 25.18 24.41
CA PRO A 951 19.56 23.85 23.91
C PRO A 951 20.95 23.39 24.32
N LEU A 952 21.04 22.14 24.79
CA LEU A 952 22.26 21.55 25.32
C LEU A 952 22.92 20.62 24.29
N ALA A 953 24.24 20.51 24.38
CA ALA A 953 25.02 19.51 23.66
C ALA A 953 26.26 19.08 24.47
N LEU A 954 26.70 17.83 24.29
CA LEU A 954 28.03 17.40 24.73
C LEU A 954 29.06 17.78 23.68
N ASP A 955 30.14 18.42 24.10
CA ASP A 955 31.35 18.62 23.33
C ASP A 955 32.24 17.37 23.44
N MET A 956 32.46 16.70 22.31
CA MET A 956 33.18 15.41 22.21
C MET A 956 34.53 15.54 21.49
N VAL A 957 35.07 16.76 21.35
CA VAL A 957 36.31 17.06 20.59
C VAL A 957 37.53 16.23 20.98
N SER A 958 37.56 15.71 22.21
CA SER A 958 38.66 14.92 22.76
C SER A 958 38.50 13.40 22.58
N MET A 959 37.37 12.95 22.02
CA MET A 959 37.02 11.55 21.87
C MET A 959 37.27 11.05 20.44
N GLY A 960 37.41 9.73 20.26
CA GLY A 960 37.78 9.10 18.98
C GLY A 960 36.57 8.64 18.17
N LYS A 961 36.05 7.45 18.47
CA LYS A 961 34.86 6.85 17.84
C LYS A 961 34.08 6.03 18.87
N GLY A 962 32.75 6.06 18.81
CA GLY A 962 31.94 5.22 19.70
C GLY A 962 30.49 5.69 19.84
N GLN A 963 29.92 5.52 21.03
CA GLN A 963 28.49 5.75 21.32
C GLN A 963 28.28 6.41 22.69
N VAL A 964 27.15 7.12 22.86
CA VAL A 964 26.81 7.83 24.12
C VAL A 964 25.36 7.62 24.52
N TRP A 965 25.12 7.47 25.83
CA TRP A 965 23.80 7.38 26.45
C TRP A 965 23.66 8.36 27.61
N ILE A 966 22.45 8.90 27.79
CA ILE A 966 22.08 9.72 28.96
C ILE A 966 20.83 9.12 29.60
N ASN A 967 20.90 8.81 30.90
CA ASN A 967 19.82 8.16 31.65
C ASN A 967 19.26 6.89 30.96
N GLY A 968 20.13 6.12 30.28
CA GLY A 968 19.79 4.92 29.50
C GLY A 968 19.30 5.16 28.07
N GLN A 969 19.05 6.40 27.65
CA GLN A 969 18.64 6.73 26.28
C GLN A 969 19.86 7.04 25.41
N ASN A 970 20.00 6.36 24.27
CA ASN A 970 21.13 6.55 23.34
C ASN A 970 20.98 7.91 22.62
N ILE A 971 21.96 8.80 22.75
CA ILE A 971 21.96 10.12 22.08
C ILE A 971 22.66 10.09 20.70
N GLY A 972 23.25 8.96 20.32
CA GLY A 972 23.86 8.71 19.02
C GLY A 972 25.29 8.18 19.07
N ARG A 973 25.79 7.91 17.86
CA ARG A 973 27.17 7.51 17.58
C ARG A 973 28.04 8.75 17.38
N TYR A 974 29.28 8.74 17.83
CA TYR A 974 30.25 9.80 17.55
C TYR A 974 31.46 9.27 16.79
N TRP A 975 32.07 10.13 15.96
CA TRP A 975 33.34 9.85 15.30
C TRP A 975 34.05 11.16 14.93
N THR A 976 35.11 11.48 15.66
CA THR A 976 35.85 12.74 15.54
C THR A 976 36.87 12.68 14.41
N LEU A 977 36.38 12.50 13.18
CA LEU A 977 37.17 12.71 11.97
C LEU A 977 37.39 14.21 11.74
N TYR A 978 38.50 14.60 11.15
CA TYR A 978 38.79 16.00 10.81
C TYR A 978 38.39 16.30 9.36
N ALA A 979 37.73 17.43 9.13
CA ALA A 979 37.22 17.81 7.82
C ALA A 979 38.38 18.23 6.90
N ASN A 980 38.47 17.58 5.73
CA ASN A 980 39.45 17.87 4.70
C ASN A 980 38.80 18.71 3.57
N GLY A 981 39.45 19.80 3.17
CA GLY A 981 38.91 20.76 2.19
C GLY A 981 39.78 22.01 2.06
N ASN A 982 39.32 23.00 1.30
CA ASN A 982 39.97 24.29 1.13
C ASN A 982 39.17 25.42 1.81
N CYS A 983 39.68 25.90 2.95
CA CYS A 983 39.07 26.98 3.73
C CYS A 983 39.82 28.32 3.61
N THR A 984 40.73 28.48 2.64
CA THR A 984 41.76 29.54 2.69
C THR A 984 41.29 30.93 2.23
N GLN A 985 40.30 31.05 1.34
CA GLN A 985 39.66 32.32 0.99
C GLN A 985 38.17 32.13 0.71
N CYS A 986 37.33 32.55 1.66
CA CYS A 986 35.92 32.71 1.39
C CYS A 986 35.68 33.97 0.54
N SER A 987 35.58 33.79 -0.77
CA SER A 987 35.20 34.86 -1.70
C SER A 987 33.71 34.78 -2.05
N TYR A 988 32.98 35.85 -1.76
CA TYR A 988 31.57 35.99 -2.15
C TYR A 988 31.41 36.47 -3.60
N SER A 989 32.49 36.93 -4.25
CA SER A 989 32.44 37.41 -5.63
C SER A 989 32.63 36.25 -6.61
N GLY A 990 31.55 35.88 -7.31
CA GLY A 990 31.50 34.77 -8.28
C GLY A 990 30.61 33.62 -7.78
N HIS A 991 30.35 32.63 -8.65
CA HIS A 991 29.46 31.52 -8.30
C HIS A 991 30.01 30.66 -7.15
N TYR A 992 29.27 30.65 -6.04
CA TYR A 992 29.55 29.87 -4.85
C TYR A 992 29.34 28.37 -5.11
N LYS A 993 30.40 27.57 -4.95
CA LYS A 993 30.30 26.10 -4.76
C LYS A 993 30.45 25.79 -3.27
N PRO A 994 29.98 24.64 -2.75
CA PRO A 994 30.22 24.24 -1.36
C PRO A 994 31.71 24.18 -0.98
N THR A 995 32.63 24.15 -1.95
CA THR A 995 34.09 24.24 -1.76
C THR A 995 34.65 25.67 -1.62
N ASN A 996 33.87 26.72 -1.88
CA ASN A 996 34.39 28.10 -1.95
C ASN A 996 34.56 28.78 -0.59
N CYS A 997 33.62 28.54 0.33
CA CYS A 997 33.72 28.97 1.73
C CYS A 997 33.49 27.77 2.63
N GLN A 998 34.31 26.72 2.46
CA GLN A 998 34.41 25.72 3.51
C GLN A 998 34.92 26.42 4.78
N LEU A 999 34.39 26.00 5.92
CA LEU A 999 34.81 26.45 7.25
C LEU A 999 35.02 25.19 8.09
N GLY A 1000 36.00 25.23 8.99
CA GLY A 1000 36.34 24.05 9.80
C GLY A 1000 37.20 22.99 9.10
N CYS A 1001 37.87 23.29 8.00
CA CYS A 1001 38.95 22.43 7.50
C CYS A 1001 40.02 22.29 8.60
N GLY A 1002 40.45 21.07 8.92
CA GLY A 1002 41.31 20.85 10.10
C GLY A 1002 40.61 21.07 11.44
N GLN A 1003 39.28 21.06 11.49
CA GLN A 1003 38.44 20.91 12.68
C GLN A 1003 37.61 19.62 12.56
N PRO A 1004 37.01 19.10 13.66
CA PRO A 1004 36.17 17.91 13.59
C PRO A 1004 34.95 18.08 12.67
N THR A 1005 34.59 17.02 11.92
CA THR A 1005 33.39 16.93 11.08
C THR A 1005 32.11 17.04 11.90
N GLN A 1006 32.10 16.45 13.10
CA GLN A 1006 31.11 16.69 14.14
C GLN A 1006 31.84 16.77 15.49
N ARG A 1007 31.52 17.82 16.26
CA ARG A 1007 32.10 18.08 17.58
C ARG A 1007 31.06 18.03 18.71
N TRP A 1008 29.85 18.51 18.42
CA TRP A 1008 28.77 18.65 19.41
C TRP A 1008 27.63 17.68 19.13
N TYR A 1009 27.15 17.03 20.18
CA TYR A 1009 26.11 16.00 20.15
C TYR A 1009 24.94 16.44 21.03
N HIS A 1010 23.74 16.57 20.44
CA HIS A 1010 22.60 17.18 21.12
C HIS A 1010 22.11 16.36 22.32
N VAL A 1011 21.81 17.05 23.42
CA VAL A 1011 21.20 16.49 24.62
C VAL A 1011 19.77 17.04 24.76
N PRO A 1012 18.72 16.22 24.53
CA PRO A 1012 17.35 16.63 24.76
C PRO A 1012 17.12 16.94 26.24
N ARG A 1013 16.68 18.16 26.58
CA ARG A 1013 16.39 18.55 27.98
C ARG A 1013 15.31 17.69 28.63
N SER A 1014 14.36 17.16 27.85
CA SER A 1014 13.33 16.22 28.30
C SER A 1014 13.87 14.86 28.78
N TRP A 1015 15.12 14.52 28.46
CA TRP A 1015 15.78 13.30 28.97
C TRP A 1015 16.54 13.56 30.29
N LEU A 1016 16.59 14.81 30.75
CA LEU A 1016 17.29 15.21 31.97
C LEU A 1016 16.33 15.37 33.16
N LYS A 1017 16.73 14.82 34.29
CA LYS A 1017 16.20 15.12 35.63
C LYS A 1017 16.92 16.38 36.16
N PRO A 1018 16.33 17.14 37.10
CA PRO A 1018 16.98 18.33 37.67
C PRO A 1018 18.38 18.04 38.25
N THR A 1019 18.54 16.88 38.89
CA THR A 1019 19.81 16.43 39.50
C THR A 1019 20.10 14.97 39.17
N HIS A 1020 21.38 14.59 39.27
CA HIS A 1020 21.84 13.19 39.21
C HIS A 1020 21.49 12.47 37.89
N ASN A 1021 21.76 13.12 36.76
CA ASN A 1021 21.73 12.50 35.44
C ASN A 1021 22.96 11.63 35.25
N GLN A 1022 22.77 10.42 34.72
CA GLN A 1022 23.84 9.50 34.36
C GLN A 1022 24.25 9.74 32.91
N LEU A 1023 25.56 9.93 32.67
CA LEU A 1023 26.20 9.89 31.36
C LEU A 1023 26.98 8.58 31.24
N VAL A 1024 26.81 7.86 30.13
CA VAL A 1024 27.63 6.69 29.78
C VAL A 1024 28.17 6.89 28.35
N VAL A 1025 29.48 6.69 28.17
CA VAL A 1025 30.19 6.83 26.89
C VAL A 1025 30.94 5.53 26.63
N PHE A 1026 30.80 4.95 25.44
CA PHE A 1026 31.69 3.88 24.96
C PHE A 1026 32.64 4.44 23.91
N GLU A 1027 33.95 4.23 24.10
CA GLU A 1027 35.02 4.65 23.19
C GLU A 1027 35.74 3.42 22.60
N GLU A 1028 35.76 3.34 21.29
CA GLU A 1028 36.45 2.30 20.53
C GLU A 1028 37.97 2.54 20.42
N LEU A 1029 38.39 3.81 20.37
CA LEU A 1029 39.77 4.24 20.15
C LEU A 1029 40.37 4.84 21.44
N LEU A 1030 41.11 5.96 21.36
CA LEU A 1030 41.81 6.57 22.51
C LEU A 1030 41.32 8.00 22.71
N GLY A 1031 40.16 8.13 23.36
CA GLY A 1031 39.56 9.40 23.75
C GLY A 1031 39.95 9.87 25.16
N ASP A 1032 39.93 11.18 25.39
CA ASP A 1032 40.17 11.85 26.68
C ASP A 1032 38.86 12.43 27.24
N VAL A 1033 38.21 11.68 28.14
CA VAL A 1033 36.91 12.08 28.73
C VAL A 1033 36.96 13.32 29.62
N SER A 1034 38.15 13.69 30.13
CA SER A 1034 38.30 14.82 31.05
C SER A 1034 37.94 16.18 30.43
N ARG A 1035 37.85 16.24 29.10
CA ARG A 1035 37.49 17.44 28.31
C ARG A 1035 36.09 17.38 27.70
N ILE A 1036 35.36 16.28 27.88
CA ILE A 1036 33.92 16.26 27.56
C ILE A 1036 33.26 17.32 28.43
N SER A 1037 32.43 18.17 27.83
CA SER A 1037 31.72 19.23 28.56
C SER A 1037 30.33 19.44 28.01
N LEU A 1038 29.40 19.78 28.91
CA LEU A 1038 28.04 20.16 28.54
C LEU A 1038 28.03 21.65 28.19
N VAL A 1039 27.81 21.97 26.92
CA VAL A 1039 27.73 23.34 26.40
C VAL A 1039 26.28 23.72 26.12
N LYS A 1040 25.95 25.01 26.29
CA LYS A 1040 24.65 25.56 25.92
C LYS A 1040 24.75 26.45 24.69
N ARG A 1041 23.80 26.29 23.77
CA ARG A 1041 23.74 27.07 22.53
C ARG A 1041 23.04 28.40 22.80
N SER A 1042 23.83 29.45 23.03
CA SER A 1042 23.34 30.80 23.33
C SER A 1042 23.28 31.68 22.08
N VAL A 1043 22.33 32.62 22.05
CA VAL A 1043 22.14 33.59 20.96
C VAL A 1043 22.37 34.99 21.52
N THR A 1044 23.47 35.65 21.11
CA THR A 1044 23.74 37.04 21.45
C THR A 1044 23.38 37.96 20.28
N ASN A 1045 22.52 38.94 20.54
CA ASN A 1045 22.20 39.99 19.57
C ASN A 1045 23.34 41.02 19.51
N SER A 1046 24.09 40.99 18.42
CA SER A 1046 25.03 42.04 17.98
C SER A 1046 24.36 42.97 16.97
#